data_AF-A0A8D0ABC1-F1
#
_entry.id   AF-A0A8D0ABC1-F1
#
_cell.length_a   1.000
_cell.length_b   1.000
_cell.length_c   1.000
_cell.angle_alpha   90.00
_cell.angle_beta   90.00
_cell.angle_gamma   90.00
#
_symmetry.space_group_name_H-M   'P 1'
#
loop_
_entity.id
_entity.type
_entity.pdbx_description
1 polymer ?
#
loop_
_entity_poly.entity_id
_entity_poly.type
_entity_poly.pdbx_seq_one_letter_code
_entity_poly.pdbx_strand_id
1 'polypeptide(L)'
;MDGQQIPVSDQEPKALREDTRRRRRKKAIMSSSCTSMDQISVEFVLPTAARGGNNPDTLLLEVAGNWTVEQVKAQVWLKAVTLNLCPDFYQRFSPDHCILLYQKKGNVCEIYDKHQVFQTLDCIRYWRALKKDVGRIQLAPRPQPSDESQQYQRYLNYLIGYDVTDVSNVHDDELEFTRRKLLTPRRIQLADRDAKLYSMDPWVTRKPLPEHLLSKISNGHILVVIHIGTASQTIKVSIDNTPAQVLVSFLAKTANKRSLLGIPDNMCEADFVLRVCGREEYLYGDKPLQDFNWIRQCLKNGEEIHLVLEAPPDTDLDLVQKEDWAQVDDCTGVAGTHEQLTIDEKDHERVFTISMWDCNRKFRVKVLGIDIPSLPKIPEFIVFIEASIFHGQQLLAQERTSSKTFNEEVLWNCWLEFNIKIKDLPKGARLNLQVVCGKQSQTPNSKGSSAYQDNAAGTGSHDGKIKSRLLYYVNLLLIDHRSLLRQGEFILHMWKMPEKSEESSSSINADKLTSATNPDKASAMAVAILLDKYCYPVVLPKSRDVGRDAATGCEEAEGGERGQREMPNHLKKQFAAIVATDPLHPLSPEDKELLWHFRHECMRDPRAYPKLLGSVRWGKQEDVLATHRLLERSSAWDSSGLDVGLAMQLLDCHYSDAQVRSMAVRKLETLEDDDVLRYLLQLVQAVKFEPYHDSALVRFLLKTALRSKRIGHFLFWFLRSEIAQSMHYQQRYAVLLEAYLRGCGEDMLQDFRKQVEMTEALQKVTREVKAMSADKCDITAQVVFQLRQKLETLQSSGLPESFRVPYDPGLRAGALLIEQCKVMASKKKPLWLQFKRADPTTLSKDPIGIIFKDGDDLRQDMLILQILLIMESIWETESLDLCLLPYGCISTGNKIGMIETVKDATTIANIQQSVVGSTGAFKDEILCQWLRDKCVSEDKFQQAVERFLYSCGGYCVATYVLGIGDRHNDNIMITESGNLFHIDFGHILGNYKSFMGISKEWVPFVLTPDFLYVMGTSGKKSSPHFQKFQDVCVKAYLALRHHTNLLIILFSMMLMTGMPQLTSKEDIEYIREALTVGRSEDEAQRHLLDQIEICREKGWMVQINWFVHLVLGIKQGVEKRST
;
A
#
# COMPACT_ATOMS: atom_id res chain seq x y z
N MET A 1 65.47 -11.22 13.61
CA MET A 1 66.45 -10.20 14.06
C MET A 1 65.69 -9.23 14.95
N ASP A 2 65.20 -9.61 16.12
CA ASP A 2 65.87 -10.24 17.30
C ASP A 2 66.99 -9.41 17.91
N GLY A 3 66.91 -9.25 19.24
CA GLY A 3 67.95 -8.72 20.12
C GLY A 3 67.45 -7.58 21.02
N GLN A 4 66.60 -7.79 22.05
CA GLN A 4 66.78 -8.49 23.35
C GLN A 4 67.78 -7.87 24.35
N GLN A 5 67.24 -7.64 25.57
CA GLN A 5 67.79 -7.76 26.93
C GLN A 5 68.75 -6.68 27.49
N ILE A 6 68.49 -6.24 28.75
CA ILE A 6 69.08 -6.79 29.99
C ILE A 6 68.35 -6.22 31.25
N PRO A 7 68.25 -6.98 32.37
CA PRO A 7 67.47 -6.68 33.59
C PRO A 7 68.38 -6.35 34.81
N VAL A 8 67.84 -6.22 36.04
CA VAL A 8 68.34 -6.81 37.31
C VAL A 8 67.30 -6.60 38.44
N SER A 9 67.05 -7.65 39.23
CA SER A 9 66.15 -7.72 40.39
C SER A 9 66.90 -8.12 41.68
N ASP A 10 66.17 -7.93 42.80
CA ASP A 10 66.16 -8.67 44.08
C ASP A 10 67.32 -8.52 45.10
N GLN A 11 67.05 -8.19 46.36
CA GLN A 11 66.48 -9.08 47.42
C GLN A 11 66.30 -8.32 48.77
N GLU A 12 65.21 -8.71 49.46
CA GLU A 12 64.72 -8.40 50.83
C GLU A 12 65.72 -8.79 51.98
N PRO A 13 65.48 -8.68 53.34
CA PRO A 13 64.18 -8.67 54.08
C PRO A 13 64.03 -7.99 55.49
N LYS A 14 62.74 -7.91 55.91
CA LYS A 14 62.07 -8.06 57.24
C LYS A 14 62.58 -7.39 58.54
N ALA A 15 61.69 -6.61 59.18
CA ALA A 15 61.30 -6.74 60.61
C ALA A 15 59.99 -5.96 60.94
N LEU A 16 59.27 -6.40 61.97
CA LEU A 16 57.86 -6.16 62.34
C LEU A 16 57.72 -5.54 63.75
N ARG A 17 56.51 -4.99 64.06
CA ARG A 17 55.88 -4.59 65.37
C ARG A 17 56.01 -3.11 65.81
N GLU A 18 55.03 -2.44 66.43
CA GLU A 18 53.63 -2.71 66.84
C GLU A 18 52.88 -1.39 67.18
N ASP A 19 51.61 -1.31 66.78
CA ASP A 19 50.38 -0.79 67.42
C ASP A 19 50.12 0.62 68.04
N THR A 20 49.03 1.21 67.49
CA THR A 20 47.87 1.92 68.11
C THR A 20 47.95 3.38 68.62
N ARG A 21 47.23 4.31 67.95
CA ARG A 21 45.97 4.97 68.42
C ARG A 21 45.60 6.26 67.63
N ARG A 22 44.38 6.23 67.05
CA ARG A 22 43.40 7.30 66.78
C ARG A 22 43.85 8.61 66.08
N ARG A 23 43.45 8.77 64.80
CA ARG A 23 43.24 10.09 64.16
C ARG A 23 41.84 10.21 63.53
N ARG A 24 41.14 11.27 63.94
CA ARG A 24 39.88 11.78 63.39
C ARG A 24 40.02 12.01 61.87
N ARG A 25 39.12 11.43 61.07
CA ARG A 25 38.90 11.81 59.65
C ARG A 25 38.32 13.22 59.59
N LYS A 26 39.06 14.15 58.98
CA LYS A 26 38.52 15.43 58.45
C LYS A 26 38.04 15.19 57.01
N LYS A 27 36.85 15.71 56.72
CA LYS A 27 36.10 15.66 55.46
C LYS A 27 36.96 16.05 54.24
N ALA A 28 36.90 15.22 53.20
CA ALA A 28 37.30 15.60 51.84
C ALA A 28 36.15 16.38 51.18
N ILE A 29 36.53 17.39 50.43
CA ILE A 29 35.71 18.40 49.76
C ILE A 29 34.90 17.73 48.65
N MET A 30 33.59 18.02 48.63
CA MET A 30 32.65 17.56 47.62
C MET A 30 32.95 18.22 46.27
N SER A 31 33.17 17.43 45.23
CA SER A 31 33.03 17.87 43.83
C SER A 31 31.60 17.61 43.38
N SER A 32 30.77 18.65 43.49
CA SER A 32 29.44 18.72 42.89
C SER A 32 29.55 19.09 41.41
N SER A 33 29.25 18.16 40.51
CA SER A 33 28.71 18.46 39.19
C SER A 33 27.51 17.55 38.96
N CYS A 34 26.45 17.88 39.69
CA CYS A 34 25.10 17.39 39.41
C CYS A 34 24.69 18.03 38.07
N THR A 35 24.40 17.23 37.05
CA THR A 35 23.80 17.69 35.79
C THR A 35 22.44 18.32 36.11
N SER A 36 22.41 19.65 36.21
CA SER A 36 21.19 20.44 36.31
C SER A 36 20.30 20.16 35.10
N MET A 37 18.98 20.09 35.30
CA MET A 37 18.03 20.18 34.19
C MET A 37 18.39 21.43 33.36
N ASP A 38 18.67 21.28 32.06
CA ASP A 38 18.95 22.40 31.17
C ASP A 38 17.78 23.40 31.25
N GLN A 39 18.02 24.55 31.89
CA GLN A 39 17.16 25.72 31.76
C GLN A 39 17.45 26.36 30.41
N ILE A 40 16.39 26.64 29.67
CA ILE A 40 16.45 27.19 28.32
C ILE A 40 15.89 28.61 28.38
N SER A 41 16.76 29.60 28.16
CA SER A 41 16.39 31.01 28.08
C SER A 41 15.68 31.31 26.74
N VAL A 42 14.43 31.76 26.81
CA VAL A 42 13.62 32.08 25.61
C VAL A 42 12.95 33.44 25.76
N GLU A 43 13.11 34.29 24.75
CA GLU A 43 12.37 35.53 24.56
C GLU A 43 11.06 35.24 23.80
N PHE A 44 9.92 35.48 24.46
CA PHE A 44 8.60 35.37 23.87
C PHE A 44 8.09 36.72 23.38
N VAL A 45 7.80 36.85 22.09
CA VAL A 45 7.14 38.02 21.49
C VAL A 45 5.63 37.80 21.60
N LEU A 46 4.93 38.68 22.29
CA LEU A 46 3.50 38.57 22.57
C LEU A 46 2.64 39.15 21.44
N PRO A 47 1.35 38.74 21.33
CA PRO A 47 0.45 39.22 20.28
C PRO A 47 -0.05 40.65 20.52
N THR A 48 0.31 41.27 21.66
CA THR A 48 -0.13 42.59 22.09
C THR A 48 1.04 43.57 22.11
N ALA A 49 0.75 44.87 22.01
CA ALA A 49 1.74 45.94 22.08
C ALA A 49 1.39 46.91 23.22
N ALA A 50 2.40 47.46 23.89
CA ALA A 50 2.23 48.47 24.92
C ALA A 50 1.38 49.66 24.43
N ARG A 51 0.49 50.19 25.29
CA ARG A 51 -0.36 51.34 24.96
C ARG A 51 0.51 52.54 24.52
N GLY A 52 0.52 52.84 23.22
CA GLY A 52 1.24 53.97 22.61
C GLY A 52 2.53 53.63 21.86
N GLY A 53 2.91 52.35 21.73
CA GLY A 53 4.09 51.91 20.96
C GLY A 53 3.76 51.01 19.77
N ASN A 54 4.55 51.08 18.69
CA ASN A 54 4.41 50.23 17.49
C ASN A 54 5.12 48.86 17.61
N ASN A 55 5.86 48.61 18.70
CA ASN A 55 6.62 47.37 18.89
C ASN A 55 5.84 46.38 19.78
N PRO A 56 5.86 45.06 19.46
CA PRO A 56 5.19 44.04 20.26
C PRO A 56 5.87 43.86 21.61
N ASP A 57 5.09 43.53 22.65
CA ASP A 57 5.61 43.27 24.00
C ASP A 57 6.46 41.98 24.00
N THR A 58 7.55 41.96 24.76
CA THR A 58 8.48 40.82 24.85
C THR A 58 8.65 40.35 26.30
N LEU A 59 8.73 39.04 26.50
CA LEU A 59 8.83 38.41 27.81
C LEU A 59 9.96 37.37 27.82
N LEU A 60 11.01 37.60 28.63
CA LEU A 60 12.11 36.66 28.80
C LEU A 60 11.77 35.63 29.88
N LEU A 61 11.88 34.34 29.57
CA LEU A 61 11.55 33.23 30.46
C LEU A 61 12.63 32.15 30.45
N GLU A 62 12.98 31.68 31.64
CA GLU A 62 13.74 30.44 31.84
C GLU A 62 12.79 29.25 31.84
N VAL A 63 12.86 28.43 30.79
CA VAL A 63 11.99 27.28 30.59
C VAL A 63 12.74 26.01 30.97
N ALA A 64 12.15 25.14 31.80
CA ALA A 64 12.75 23.85 32.06
C ALA A 64 12.61 22.94 30.83
N GLY A 65 13.71 22.30 30.40
CA GLY A 65 13.74 21.49 29.18
C GLY A 65 12.74 20.32 29.14
N ASN A 66 12.27 19.83 30.29
CA ASN A 66 11.31 18.73 30.42
C ASN A 66 9.83 19.16 30.43
N TRP A 67 9.53 20.46 30.36
CA TRP A 67 8.14 20.93 30.24
C TRP A 67 7.54 20.56 28.89
N THR A 68 6.22 20.39 28.83
CA THR A 68 5.51 20.30 27.56
C THR A 68 5.28 21.69 26.95
N VAL A 69 5.11 21.77 25.64
CA VAL A 69 4.75 23.02 24.94
C VAL A 69 3.50 23.68 25.55
N GLU A 70 2.49 22.89 25.92
CA GLU A 70 1.27 23.37 26.58
C GLU A 70 1.57 24.06 27.91
N GLN A 71 2.44 23.46 28.73
CA GLN A 71 2.87 24.02 30.02
C GLN A 71 3.64 25.32 29.83
N VAL A 72 4.58 25.36 28.88
CA VAL A 72 5.33 26.57 28.53
C VAL A 72 4.37 27.68 28.12
N LYS A 73 3.42 27.36 27.22
CA LYS A 73 2.42 28.31 26.72
C LYS A 73 1.51 28.83 27.84
N ALA A 74 1.07 27.97 28.76
CA ALA A 74 0.29 28.38 29.93
C ALA A 74 1.08 29.30 30.87
N GLN A 75 2.38 29.04 31.07
CA GLN A 75 3.26 29.86 31.91
C GLN A 75 3.55 31.23 31.28
N VAL A 76 3.77 31.28 29.97
CA VAL A 76 3.86 32.54 29.20
C VAL A 76 2.60 33.37 29.40
N TRP A 77 1.42 32.74 29.25
CA TRP A 77 0.14 33.39 29.43
C TRP A 77 -0.07 33.93 30.85
N LEU A 78 0.22 33.12 31.87
CA LEU A 78 0.11 33.50 33.28
C LEU A 78 1.01 34.69 33.61
N LYS A 79 2.26 34.70 33.14
CA LYS A 79 3.17 35.84 33.33
C LYS A 79 2.68 37.10 32.63
N ALA A 80 2.14 37.00 31.41
CA ALA A 80 1.59 38.15 30.70
C ALA A 80 0.40 38.78 31.47
N VAL A 81 -0.51 37.95 32.00
CA VAL A 81 -1.61 38.38 32.87
C VAL A 81 -1.10 39.03 34.16
N THR A 82 -0.10 38.41 34.81
CA THR A 82 0.47 38.92 36.08
C THR A 82 1.15 40.27 35.91
N LEU A 83 1.78 40.51 34.75
CA LEU A 83 2.41 41.77 34.39
C LEU A 83 1.41 42.82 33.85
N ASN A 84 0.11 42.50 33.79
CA ASN A 84 -0.97 43.35 33.31
C ASN A 84 -0.74 43.91 31.89
N LEU A 85 -0.13 43.10 31.02
CA LEU A 85 0.08 43.43 29.61
C LEU A 85 -1.26 43.31 28.87
N CYS A 86 -1.77 44.39 28.29
CA CYS A 86 -3.01 44.45 27.49
C CYS A 86 -4.19 43.61 28.06
N PRO A 87 -4.75 43.99 29.23
CA PRO A 87 -5.73 43.17 29.96
C PRO A 87 -6.98 42.81 29.14
N ASP A 88 -7.42 43.69 28.22
CA ASP A 88 -8.58 43.45 27.37
C ASP A 88 -8.42 42.22 26.45
N PHE A 89 -7.20 41.92 26.00
CA PHE A 89 -6.92 40.75 25.17
C PHE A 89 -6.93 39.47 25.99
N TYR A 90 -6.19 39.44 27.10
CA TYR A 90 -6.02 38.23 27.92
C TYR A 90 -7.24 37.86 28.77
N GLN A 91 -8.20 38.78 28.95
CA GLN A 91 -9.52 38.47 29.52
C GLN A 91 -10.50 37.89 28.49
N ARG A 92 -10.35 38.24 27.20
CA ARG A 92 -11.25 37.82 26.13
C ARG A 92 -10.86 36.48 25.50
N PHE A 93 -9.57 36.19 25.46
CA PHE A 93 -9.02 34.99 24.83
C PHE A 93 -8.42 34.04 25.86
N SER A 94 -8.17 32.81 25.45
CA SER A 94 -7.42 31.81 26.21
C SER A 94 -6.10 31.48 25.50
N PRO A 95 -5.14 30.82 26.16
CA PRO A 95 -3.94 30.33 25.51
C PRO A 95 -4.23 29.60 24.19
N ASP A 96 -5.26 28.76 24.14
CA ASP A 96 -5.60 27.92 22.98
C ASP A 96 -5.92 28.70 21.70
N HIS A 97 -6.29 29.98 21.84
CA HIS A 97 -6.53 30.89 20.71
C HIS A 97 -5.23 31.39 20.06
N CYS A 98 -4.06 31.09 20.64
CA CYS A 98 -2.77 31.47 20.10
C CYS A 98 -1.91 30.26 19.71
N ILE A 99 -1.04 30.46 18.72
CA ILE A 99 -0.04 29.52 18.24
C ILE A 99 1.38 30.05 18.55
N LEU A 100 2.33 29.13 18.67
CA LEU A 100 3.74 29.47 18.90
C LEU A 100 4.51 29.30 17.58
N LEU A 101 5.22 30.34 17.17
CA LEU A 101 5.96 30.41 15.91
C LEU A 101 7.44 30.72 16.18
N TYR A 102 8.34 30.15 15.38
CA TYR A 102 9.76 30.51 15.38
C TYR A 102 10.30 30.62 13.96
N GLN A 103 11.44 31.28 13.81
CA GLN A 103 12.11 31.41 12.52
C GLN A 103 13.30 30.45 12.41
N LYS A 104 13.35 29.70 11.30
CA LYS A 104 14.46 28.81 10.94
C LYS A 104 14.80 29.01 9.47
N LYS A 105 16.04 29.41 9.19
CA LYS A 105 16.57 29.62 7.81
C LYS A 105 15.62 30.43 6.90
N GLY A 106 14.99 31.48 7.43
CA GLY A 106 14.05 32.34 6.69
C GLY A 106 12.60 31.84 6.62
N ASN A 107 12.31 30.62 7.07
CA ASN A 107 10.95 30.08 7.15
C ASN A 107 10.35 30.28 8.54
N VAL A 108 9.03 30.47 8.59
CA VAL A 108 8.24 30.50 9.83
C VAL A 108 7.71 29.10 10.11
N CYS A 109 8.10 28.54 11.25
CA CYS A 109 7.68 27.22 11.71
C CYS A 109 6.78 27.35 12.94
N GLU A 110 5.71 26.56 12.98
CA GLU A 110 4.78 26.44 14.09
C GLU A 110 5.21 25.29 15.02
N ILE A 111 5.28 25.60 16.31
CA ILE A 111 5.37 24.62 17.38
C ILE A 111 3.95 24.10 17.63
N TYR A 112 3.58 23.08 16.86
CA TYR A 112 2.20 22.59 16.75
C TYR A 112 1.81 21.64 17.89
N ASP A 113 2.71 20.71 18.26
CA ASP A 113 2.39 19.67 19.21
C ASP A 113 2.50 20.15 20.65
N LYS A 114 1.33 20.38 21.26
CA LYS A 114 1.20 20.85 22.64
C LYS A 114 1.77 19.89 23.68
N HIS A 115 1.87 18.59 23.37
CA HIS A 115 2.39 17.58 24.29
C HIS A 115 3.89 17.29 24.11
N GLN A 116 4.50 17.86 23.08
CA GLN A 116 5.93 17.68 22.84
C GLN A 116 6.75 18.27 23.99
N VAL A 117 7.82 17.56 24.36
CA VAL A 117 8.77 18.01 25.38
C VAL A 117 9.63 19.13 24.81
N PHE A 118 9.72 20.25 25.51
CA PHE A 118 10.24 21.51 24.96
C PHE A 118 11.69 21.40 24.47
N GLN A 119 12.57 20.69 25.18
CA GLN A 119 13.96 20.49 24.75
C GLN A 119 14.12 19.63 23.47
N THR A 120 13.07 18.90 23.05
CA THR A 120 13.11 18.07 21.84
C THR A 120 12.73 18.84 20.59
N LEU A 121 12.18 20.05 20.74
CA LEU A 121 11.82 20.93 19.64
C LEU A 121 13.01 21.17 18.71
N ASP A 122 12.73 21.24 17.41
CA ASP A 122 13.76 21.47 16.42
C ASP A 122 14.38 22.88 16.55
N CYS A 123 13.59 23.88 16.97
CA CYS A 123 14.10 25.23 17.26
C CYS A 123 15.23 25.23 18.30
N ILE A 124 15.12 24.41 19.36
CA ILE A 124 16.14 24.29 20.41
C ILE A 124 17.41 23.67 19.86
N ARG A 125 17.28 22.59 19.07
CA ARG A 125 18.42 21.93 18.43
C ARG A 125 19.14 22.88 17.47
N TYR A 126 18.37 23.65 16.71
CA TYR A 126 18.88 24.65 15.79
C TYR A 126 19.64 25.77 16.52
N TRP A 127 19.12 26.30 17.62
CA TRP A 127 19.81 27.33 18.42
C TRP A 127 21.09 26.82 19.07
N ARG A 128 21.07 25.59 19.63
CA ARG A 128 22.27 24.92 20.16
C ARG A 128 23.34 24.75 19.08
N ALA A 129 22.96 24.30 17.89
CA ALA A 129 23.89 24.16 16.75
C ALA A 129 24.50 25.51 16.32
N LEU A 130 23.75 26.61 16.46
CA LEU A 130 24.20 27.96 16.20
C LEU A 130 24.92 28.63 17.39
N LYS A 131 25.06 27.96 18.53
CA LYS A 131 25.58 28.51 19.79
C LYS A 131 24.87 29.81 20.21
N LYS A 132 23.54 29.87 20.05
CA LYS A 132 22.72 30.97 20.55
C LYS A 132 22.31 30.71 22.00
N ASP A 133 22.61 31.66 22.87
CA ASP A 133 22.28 31.57 24.30
C ASP A 133 20.80 31.85 24.60
N VAL A 134 20.13 32.68 23.78
CA VAL A 134 18.71 33.02 23.93
C VAL A 134 17.96 32.75 22.63
N GLY A 135 16.91 31.92 22.74
CA GLY A 135 15.97 31.64 21.65
C GLY A 135 14.86 32.69 21.55
N ARG A 136 14.22 32.80 20.38
CA ARG A 136 13.09 33.74 20.17
C ARG A 136 11.88 32.99 19.62
N ILE A 137 10.73 33.11 20.29
CA ILE A 137 9.45 32.50 19.89
C ILE A 137 8.38 33.59 19.87
N GLN A 138 7.54 33.61 18.84
CA GLN A 138 6.41 34.51 18.72
C GLN A 138 5.10 33.79 19.09
N LEU A 139 4.31 34.39 19.97
CA LEU A 139 2.94 33.99 20.27
C LEU A 139 2.00 34.81 19.39
N ALA A 140 1.31 34.16 18.45
CA ALA A 140 0.42 34.83 17.49
C ALA A 140 -1.02 34.31 17.62
N PRO A 141 -2.06 35.13 17.37
CA PRO A 141 -3.43 34.63 17.30
C PRO A 141 -3.57 33.59 16.19
N ARG A 142 -4.35 32.54 16.44
CA ARG A 142 -4.63 31.51 15.43
C ARG A 142 -5.38 32.16 14.25
N PRO A 143 -4.90 32.01 13.01
CA PRO A 143 -5.58 32.57 11.85
C PRO A 143 -6.95 31.92 11.68
N GLN A 144 -7.97 32.73 11.40
CA GLN A 144 -9.30 32.26 11.05
C GLN A 144 -9.31 31.86 9.56
N PRO A 145 -9.95 30.73 9.19
CA PRO A 145 -10.03 30.31 7.80
C PRO A 145 -10.85 31.32 6.98
N SER A 146 -10.30 31.76 5.85
CA SER A 146 -11.02 32.63 4.91
C SER A 146 -12.15 31.87 4.20
N ASP A 147 -13.11 32.61 3.63
CA ASP A 147 -14.20 32.01 2.83
C ASP A 147 -13.65 31.24 1.62
N GLU A 148 -12.58 31.73 0.99
CA GLU A 148 -11.88 31.05 -0.10
C GLU A 148 -11.30 29.71 0.34
N SER A 149 -10.64 29.68 1.50
CA SER A 149 -10.06 28.45 2.08
C SER A 149 -11.13 27.41 2.38
N GLN A 150 -12.30 27.84 2.87
CA GLN A 150 -13.45 26.97 3.10
C GLN A 150 -14.06 26.43 1.80
N GLN A 151 -14.19 27.27 0.77
CA GLN A 151 -14.68 26.84 -0.55
C GLN A 151 -13.73 25.83 -1.19
N TYR A 152 -12.42 26.08 -1.11
CA TYR A 152 -11.40 25.16 -1.60
C TYR A 152 -11.46 23.82 -0.86
N GLN A 153 -11.61 23.82 0.48
CA GLN A 153 -11.80 22.59 1.23
C GLN A 153 -13.04 21.81 0.78
N ARG A 154 -14.18 22.48 0.54
CA ARG A 154 -15.40 21.81 0.02
C ARG A 154 -15.17 21.20 -1.35
N TYR A 155 -14.43 21.89 -2.21
CA TYR A 155 -14.07 21.38 -3.53
C TYR A 155 -13.19 20.12 -3.44
N LEU A 156 -12.20 20.12 -2.54
CA LEU A 156 -11.37 18.92 -2.30
C LEU A 156 -12.20 17.77 -1.72
N ASN A 157 -13.08 18.03 -0.75
CA ASN A 157 -13.97 17.02 -0.18
C ASN A 157 -14.87 16.37 -1.25
N TYR A 158 -15.34 17.14 -2.24
CA TYR A 158 -16.09 16.62 -3.39
C TYR A 158 -15.26 15.63 -4.22
N LEU A 159 -14.02 15.99 -4.58
CA LEU A 159 -13.14 15.11 -5.35
C LEU A 159 -12.80 13.83 -4.57
N ILE A 160 -12.50 13.96 -3.27
CA ILE A 160 -12.17 12.85 -2.37
C ILE A 160 -13.38 11.91 -2.19
N GLY A 161 -14.60 12.45 -2.14
CA GLY A 161 -15.80 11.71 -1.78
C GLY A 161 -15.93 11.44 -0.27
N TYR A 162 -15.19 12.18 0.56
CA TYR A 162 -15.22 12.10 2.02
C TYR A 162 -14.84 13.46 2.62
N ASP A 163 -15.43 13.81 3.77
CA ASP A 163 -15.08 15.02 4.50
C ASP A 163 -13.90 14.76 5.45
N VAL A 164 -12.71 15.20 5.06
CA VAL A 164 -11.48 15.06 5.86
C VAL A 164 -11.44 15.93 7.11
N THR A 165 -12.39 16.86 7.26
CA THR A 165 -12.55 17.68 8.47
C THR A 165 -13.51 17.07 9.49
N ASP A 166 -14.14 15.94 9.14
CA ASP A 166 -15.06 15.22 10.02
C ASP A 166 -14.31 14.59 11.22
N VAL A 167 -14.61 15.11 12.41
CA VAL A 167 -14.11 14.61 13.70
C VAL A 167 -15.17 13.83 14.48
N SER A 168 -16.31 13.50 13.86
CA SER A 168 -17.41 12.79 14.54
C SER A 168 -17.04 11.36 14.94
N ASN A 169 -16.13 10.71 14.20
CA ASN A 169 -15.69 9.33 14.42
C ASN A 169 -14.17 9.25 14.71
N VAL A 170 -13.67 10.10 15.60
CA VAL A 170 -12.31 9.99 16.16
C VAL A 170 -12.34 10.03 17.67
N HIS A 171 -11.37 9.38 18.31
CA HIS A 171 -11.17 9.38 19.76
C HIS A 171 -9.86 10.10 20.18
N ASP A 172 -9.11 10.61 19.19
CA ASP A 172 -7.92 11.44 19.35
C ASP A 172 -7.80 12.41 18.16
N ASP A 173 -6.68 13.14 18.10
CA ASP A 173 -6.37 14.12 17.06
C ASP A 173 -5.32 13.62 16.05
N GLU A 174 -5.12 12.29 15.91
CA GLU A 174 -4.09 11.73 15.02
C GLU A 174 -4.32 12.11 13.54
N LEU A 175 -5.57 12.15 13.09
CA LEU A 175 -5.91 12.57 11.73
C LEU A 175 -5.49 14.01 11.45
N GLU A 176 -5.87 14.95 12.33
CA GLU A 176 -5.52 16.35 12.18
C GLU A 176 -4.01 16.58 12.32
N PHE A 177 -3.37 15.87 13.26
CA PHE A 177 -1.91 15.86 13.38
C PHE A 177 -1.24 15.41 12.07
N THR A 178 -1.77 14.37 11.42
CA THR A 178 -1.23 13.85 10.16
C THR A 178 -1.42 14.85 9.02
N ARG A 179 -2.60 15.47 8.89
CA ARG A 179 -2.85 16.54 7.90
C ARG A 179 -1.81 17.65 8.00
N ARG A 180 -1.52 18.09 9.22
CA ARG A 180 -0.52 19.12 9.53
C ARG A 180 0.92 18.66 9.26
N LYS A 181 1.24 17.38 9.49
CA LYS A 181 2.59 16.83 9.30
C LYS A 181 2.94 16.54 7.84
N LEU A 182 1.94 16.18 7.01
CA LEU A 182 2.13 15.96 5.57
C LEU A 182 2.39 17.25 4.77
N LEU A 183 2.17 18.42 5.39
CA LEU A 183 2.54 19.72 4.84
C LEU A 183 4.02 19.81 4.46
N THR A 184 4.92 19.43 5.36
CA THR A 184 6.37 19.59 5.17
C THR A 184 6.89 18.73 4.00
N PRO A 185 6.60 17.41 3.92
CA PRO A 185 6.97 16.60 2.76
C PRO A 185 6.45 17.16 1.44
N ARG A 186 5.22 17.69 1.43
CA ARG A 186 4.62 18.31 0.24
C ARG A 186 5.38 19.55 -0.20
N ARG A 187 5.67 20.47 0.71
CA ARG A 187 6.41 21.71 0.40
C ARG A 187 7.83 21.43 -0.10
N ILE A 188 8.52 20.47 0.50
CA ILE A 188 9.84 20.02 0.04
C ILE A 188 9.73 19.51 -1.40
N GLN A 189 8.79 18.60 -1.67
CA GLN A 189 8.63 18.04 -3.00
C GLN A 189 8.27 19.11 -4.05
N LEU A 190 7.42 20.07 -3.72
CA LEU A 190 7.06 21.18 -4.61
C LEU A 190 8.24 22.12 -4.90
N ALA A 191 9.12 22.33 -3.92
CA ALA A 191 10.32 23.16 -4.10
C ALA A 191 11.39 22.47 -4.95
N ASP A 192 11.53 21.16 -4.81
CA ASP A 192 12.52 20.34 -5.55
C ASP A 192 12.03 19.91 -6.94
N ARG A 193 10.73 20.07 -7.24
CA ARG A 193 10.10 19.64 -8.49
C ARG A 193 10.49 20.54 -9.65
N ASP A 194 11.07 19.96 -10.69
CA ASP A 194 11.26 20.65 -11.97
C ASP A 194 9.89 20.84 -12.66
N ALA A 195 9.54 22.10 -12.94
CA ALA A 195 8.23 22.47 -13.47
C ALA A 195 7.99 21.90 -14.89
N LYS A 196 9.02 21.86 -15.74
CA LYS A 196 8.91 21.37 -17.12
C LYS A 196 8.77 19.86 -17.15
N LEU A 197 9.60 19.14 -16.39
CA LEU A 197 9.53 17.69 -16.26
C LEU A 197 8.20 17.24 -15.64
N TYR A 198 7.67 17.97 -14.66
CA TYR A 198 6.35 17.64 -14.10
C TYR A 198 5.21 17.88 -15.09
N SER A 199 5.25 19.00 -15.83
CA SER A 199 4.20 19.36 -16.77
C SER A 199 4.11 18.36 -17.94
N MET A 200 5.27 17.90 -18.43
CA MET A 200 5.38 16.97 -19.56
C MET A 200 5.45 15.48 -19.16
N ASP A 201 5.83 15.18 -17.92
CA ASP A 201 5.89 13.84 -17.29
C ASP A 201 6.33 12.70 -18.24
N PRO A 202 7.59 12.70 -18.72
CA PRO A 202 8.06 11.75 -19.73
C PRO A 202 8.00 10.31 -19.22
N TRP A 203 7.30 9.43 -19.97
CA TRP A 203 7.15 8.02 -19.60
C TRP A 203 8.34 7.19 -20.11
N VAL A 204 9.31 6.96 -19.22
CA VAL A 204 10.60 6.35 -19.54
C VAL A 204 10.96 5.17 -18.62
N THR A 205 11.88 4.33 -19.08
CA THR A 205 12.49 3.23 -18.32
C THR A 205 13.99 3.20 -18.56
N ARG A 206 14.79 2.82 -17.56
CA ARG A 206 16.25 2.62 -17.72
C ARG A 206 16.63 1.17 -18.01
N LYS A 207 15.65 0.26 -18.10
CA LYS A 207 15.89 -1.14 -18.45
C LYS A 207 16.50 -1.22 -19.85
N PRO A 208 17.48 -2.10 -20.11
CA PRO A 208 18.03 -2.25 -21.46
C PRO A 208 16.93 -2.66 -22.45
N LEU A 209 17.13 -2.39 -23.73
CA LEU A 209 16.25 -2.91 -24.78
C LEU A 209 16.39 -4.44 -24.84
N PRO A 210 15.28 -5.19 -24.74
CA PRO A 210 15.30 -6.65 -24.89
C PRO A 210 15.82 -7.08 -26.28
N GLU A 211 16.47 -8.25 -26.35
CA GLU A 211 17.06 -8.77 -27.59
C GLU A 211 16.05 -8.88 -28.75
N HIS A 212 14.81 -9.28 -28.43
CA HIS A 212 13.74 -9.40 -29.43
C HIS A 212 13.34 -8.04 -30.02
N LEU A 213 13.48 -6.93 -29.29
CA LEU A 213 13.25 -5.57 -29.82
C LEU A 213 14.48 -5.06 -30.59
N LEU A 214 15.69 -5.39 -30.14
CA LEU A 214 16.92 -5.07 -30.87
C LEU A 214 16.90 -5.63 -32.30
N SER A 215 16.35 -6.84 -32.47
CA SER A 215 16.22 -7.47 -33.79
C SER A 215 15.33 -6.69 -34.77
N LYS A 216 14.45 -5.82 -34.27
CA LYS A 216 13.55 -4.99 -35.08
C LYS A 216 14.18 -3.66 -35.50
N ILE A 217 15.34 -3.31 -34.97
CA ILE A 217 16.03 -2.06 -35.25
C ILE A 217 17.07 -2.29 -36.35
N SER A 218 17.02 -1.47 -37.40
CA SER A 218 17.96 -1.57 -38.53
C SER A 218 19.19 -0.70 -38.31
N ASN A 219 20.35 -1.32 -38.04
CA ASN A 219 21.64 -0.64 -37.82
C ASN A 219 21.59 0.44 -36.73
N GLY A 220 20.84 0.23 -35.64
CA GLY A 220 20.71 1.21 -34.54
C GLY A 220 19.87 2.45 -34.87
N HIS A 221 19.13 2.44 -35.98
CA HIS A 221 18.31 3.57 -36.42
C HIS A 221 16.83 3.19 -36.52
N ILE A 222 15.98 4.18 -36.25
CA ILE A 222 14.53 4.10 -36.39
C ILE A 222 14.01 5.21 -37.33
N LEU A 223 12.85 4.99 -37.92
CA LEU A 223 12.13 5.98 -38.71
C LEU A 223 11.08 6.64 -37.83
N VAL A 224 11.11 7.97 -37.78
CA VAL A 224 10.16 8.78 -37.03
C VAL A 224 9.49 9.76 -37.99
N VAL A 225 8.16 9.83 -37.92
CA VAL A 225 7.35 10.75 -38.72
C VAL A 225 6.93 11.91 -37.82
N ILE A 226 7.43 13.11 -38.11
CA ILE A 226 7.10 14.32 -37.35
C ILE A 226 6.07 15.15 -38.12
N HIS A 227 4.97 15.48 -37.46
CA HIS A 227 3.85 16.27 -37.98
C HIS A 227 3.88 17.71 -37.48
N ILE A 228 3.56 18.67 -38.36
CA ILE A 228 3.41 20.09 -38.07
C ILE A 228 2.14 20.57 -38.76
N GLY A 229 1.08 20.80 -37.98
CA GLY A 229 -0.25 21.07 -38.54
C GLY A 229 -0.69 19.91 -39.45
N THR A 230 -0.90 20.17 -40.74
CA THR A 230 -1.28 19.16 -41.73
C THR A 230 -0.09 18.58 -42.50
N ALA A 231 1.11 19.14 -42.34
CA ALA A 231 2.32 18.67 -43.02
C ALA A 231 3.04 17.62 -42.17
N SER A 232 3.74 16.67 -42.81
CA SER A 232 4.54 15.67 -42.13
C SER A 232 5.86 15.42 -42.84
N GLN A 233 6.88 15.02 -42.09
CA GLN A 233 8.20 14.71 -42.63
C GLN A 233 8.82 13.53 -41.88
N THR A 234 9.21 12.51 -42.64
CA THR A 234 9.92 11.34 -42.09
C THR A 234 11.42 11.63 -41.97
N ILE A 235 11.97 11.28 -40.81
CA ILE A 235 13.40 11.37 -40.51
C ILE A 235 13.91 10.02 -40.01
N LYS A 236 15.18 9.75 -40.33
CA LYS A 236 15.91 8.60 -39.81
C LYS A 236 16.80 9.10 -38.69
N VAL A 237 16.63 8.55 -37.49
CA VAL A 237 17.35 8.98 -36.28
C VAL A 237 17.99 7.76 -35.61
N SER A 238 19.09 7.99 -34.89
CA SER A 238 19.65 6.95 -34.04
C SER A 238 18.75 6.77 -32.82
N ILE A 239 18.59 5.54 -32.36
CA ILE A 239 17.78 5.25 -31.18
C ILE A 239 18.40 5.75 -29.87
N ASP A 240 19.71 6.03 -29.89
CA ASP A 240 20.45 6.63 -28.78
C ASP A 240 20.33 8.17 -28.74
N ASN A 241 19.68 8.79 -29.73
CA ASN A 241 19.49 10.23 -29.74
C ASN A 241 18.53 10.68 -28.64
N THR A 242 18.79 11.83 -28.03
CA THR A 242 17.83 12.49 -27.14
C THR A 242 16.77 13.26 -27.95
N PRO A 243 15.58 13.55 -27.39
CA PRO A 243 14.57 14.37 -28.06
C PRO A 243 15.10 15.71 -28.59
N ALA A 244 16.00 16.37 -27.84
CA ALA A 244 16.65 17.61 -28.29
C ALA A 244 17.52 17.40 -29.54
N GLN A 245 18.29 16.31 -29.60
CA GLN A 245 19.08 15.98 -30.79
C GLN A 245 18.20 15.64 -32.00
N VAL A 246 17.06 14.99 -31.76
CA VAL A 246 16.05 14.72 -32.80
C VAL A 246 15.49 16.01 -33.36
N LEU A 247 15.14 16.97 -32.49
CA LEU A 247 14.66 18.31 -32.87
C LEU A 247 15.71 19.08 -33.69
N VAL A 248 16.97 19.09 -33.27
CA VAL A 248 18.07 19.73 -34.01
C VAL A 248 18.22 19.11 -35.41
N SER A 249 18.25 17.78 -35.49
CA SER A 249 18.34 17.05 -36.77
C SER A 249 17.16 17.36 -37.69
N PHE A 250 15.95 17.40 -37.12
CA PHE A 250 14.73 17.73 -37.84
C PHE A 250 14.74 19.16 -38.39
N LEU A 251 15.10 20.15 -37.57
CA LEU A 251 15.15 21.56 -37.95
C LEU A 251 16.26 21.83 -38.98
N ALA A 252 17.41 21.16 -38.87
CA ALA A 252 18.48 21.24 -39.86
C ALA A 252 18.03 20.70 -41.22
N LYS A 253 17.34 19.56 -41.24
CA LYS A 253 16.82 18.94 -42.47
C LYS A 253 15.68 19.73 -43.11
N THR A 254 14.91 20.47 -42.31
CA THR A 254 13.76 21.26 -42.75
C THR A 254 14.05 22.75 -42.89
N ALA A 255 15.30 23.20 -42.71
CA ALA A 255 15.70 24.61 -42.76
C ALA A 255 15.22 25.35 -44.03
N ASN A 256 15.38 24.74 -45.21
CA ASN A 256 14.96 25.32 -46.49
C ASN A 256 13.43 25.29 -46.71
N LYS A 257 12.67 24.68 -45.80
CA LYS A 257 11.20 24.51 -45.87
C LYS A 257 10.48 25.12 -44.67
N ARG A 258 11.16 25.90 -43.82
CA ARG A 258 10.56 26.49 -42.60
C ARG A 258 9.29 27.29 -42.89
N SER A 259 9.32 28.15 -43.90
CA SER A 259 8.16 28.95 -44.33
C SER A 259 6.99 28.08 -44.82
N LEU A 260 7.26 26.95 -45.47
CA LEU A 260 6.25 25.99 -45.94
C LEU A 260 5.64 25.17 -44.81
N LEU A 261 6.39 24.96 -43.73
CA LEU A 261 5.96 24.23 -42.54
C LEU A 261 5.34 25.17 -41.49
N GLY A 262 5.27 26.47 -41.76
CA GLY A 262 4.71 27.46 -40.83
C GLY A 262 5.58 27.71 -39.59
N ILE A 263 6.88 27.37 -39.62
CA ILE A 263 7.82 27.62 -38.52
C ILE A 263 8.43 29.02 -38.71
N PRO A 264 8.27 29.95 -37.76
CA PRO A 264 8.91 31.27 -37.83
C PRO A 264 10.46 31.17 -37.75
N ASP A 265 11.17 32.03 -38.48
CA ASP A 265 12.64 31.99 -38.56
C ASP A 265 13.33 32.32 -37.23
N ASN A 266 12.63 32.97 -36.30
CA ASN A 266 13.14 33.35 -34.98
C ASN A 266 13.01 32.26 -33.90
N MET A 267 12.40 31.11 -34.19
CA MET A 267 12.26 30.03 -33.22
C MET A 267 13.41 29.02 -33.30
N CYS A 268 13.79 28.49 -32.14
CA CYS A 268 14.86 27.51 -31.97
C CYS A 268 14.31 26.17 -31.46
N GLU A 269 15.16 25.15 -31.39
CA GLU A 269 14.82 23.82 -30.88
C GLU A 269 14.26 23.84 -29.44
N ALA A 270 14.62 24.82 -28.62
CA ALA A 270 14.16 24.93 -27.25
C ALA A 270 12.71 25.43 -27.11
N ASP A 271 12.14 25.97 -28.19
CA ASP A 271 10.76 26.48 -28.24
C ASP A 271 9.74 25.37 -28.56
N PHE A 272 10.22 24.15 -28.83
CA PHE A 272 9.38 23.03 -29.24
C PHE A 272 9.57 21.81 -28.34
N VAL A 273 8.53 20.97 -28.29
CA VAL A 273 8.56 19.63 -27.73
C VAL A 273 7.98 18.64 -28.74
N LEU A 274 8.42 17.39 -28.65
CA LEU A 274 7.82 16.27 -29.37
C LEU A 274 6.76 15.62 -28.50
N ARG A 275 5.53 15.56 -28.98
CA ARG A 275 4.44 14.81 -28.33
C ARG A 275 3.98 13.68 -29.24
N VAL A 276 3.50 12.59 -28.67
CA VAL A 276 2.91 11.48 -29.43
C VAL A 276 1.59 11.91 -30.09
N CYS A 277 1.39 11.58 -31.36
CA CYS A 277 0.14 11.90 -32.06
C CYS A 277 -1.07 11.22 -31.40
N GLY A 278 -2.09 12.01 -31.07
CA GLY A 278 -3.33 11.51 -30.46
C GLY A 278 -3.23 11.13 -28.98
N ARG A 279 -2.11 11.44 -28.31
CA ARG A 279 -1.86 11.12 -26.90
C ARG A 279 -1.18 12.29 -26.18
N GLU A 280 -1.49 12.47 -24.91
CA GLU A 280 -0.80 13.41 -24.04
C GLU A 280 0.46 12.79 -23.43
N GLU A 281 1.39 12.36 -24.30
CA GLU A 281 2.65 11.74 -23.92
C GLU A 281 3.80 12.46 -24.62
N TYR A 282 4.72 13.03 -23.84
CA TYR A 282 5.78 13.88 -24.32
C TYR A 282 7.13 13.15 -24.31
N LEU A 283 7.92 13.42 -25.35
CA LEU A 283 9.31 13.02 -25.45
C LEU A 283 10.18 14.21 -25.06
N TYR A 284 10.58 14.25 -23.79
CA TYR A 284 11.32 15.35 -23.20
C TYR A 284 12.39 14.87 -22.21
N GLY A 285 13.43 15.68 -22.00
CA GLY A 285 14.54 15.43 -21.10
C GLY A 285 15.75 14.73 -21.75
N ASP A 286 16.79 14.52 -20.94
CA ASP A 286 18.08 13.97 -21.38
C ASP A 286 18.08 12.43 -21.40
N LYS A 287 17.04 11.84 -21.99
CA LYS A 287 16.90 10.39 -22.15
C LYS A 287 16.95 10.02 -23.63
N PRO A 288 17.61 8.91 -24.00
CA PRO A 288 17.63 8.44 -25.38
C PRO A 288 16.25 7.93 -25.80
N LEU A 289 15.94 7.94 -27.10
CA LEU A 289 14.64 7.48 -27.63
C LEU A 289 14.32 6.03 -27.23
N GLN A 290 15.33 5.16 -27.10
CA GLN A 290 15.14 3.78 -26.65
C GLN A 290 14.53 3.68 -25.24
N ASP A 291 14.68 4.69 -24.38
CA ASP A 291 14.18 4.64 -23.01
C ASP A 291 12.70 5.01 -22.89
N PHE A 292 12.09 5.56 -23.94
CA PHE A 292 10.67 5.95 -23.91
C PHE A 292 9.77 4.74 -24.13
N ASN A 293 8.86 4.48 -23.19
CA ASN A 293 7.98 3.31 -23.24
C ASN A 293 7.08 3.31 -24.48
N TRP A 294 6.63 4.48 -24.96
CA TRP A 294 5.89 4.59 -26.22
C TRP A 294 6.70 4.10 -27.43
N ILE A 295 7.99 4.46 -27.51
CA ILE A 295 8.88 4.02 -28.60
C ILE A 295 9.07 2.51 -28.53
N ARG A 296 9.31 1.95 -27.35
CA ARG A 296 9.40 0.49 -27.13
C ARG A 296 8.11 -0.21 -27.56
N GLN A 297 6.95 0.36 -27.24
CA GLN A 297 5.65 -0.18 -27.63
C GLN A 297 5.45 -0.18 -29.15
N CYS A 298 5.79 0.91 -29.85
CA CYS A 298 5.73 0.95 -31.31
C CYS A 298 6.65 -0.11 -31.94
N LEU A 299 7.89 -0.27 -31.42
CA LEU A 299 8.82 -1.30 -31.88
C LEU A 299 8.26 -2.71 -31.63
N LYS A 300 7.69 -2.96 -30.45
CA LYS A 300 7.06 -4.24 -30.10
C LYS A 300 5.91 -4.56 -31.06
N ASN A 301 5.06 -3.60 -31.39
CA ASN A 301 3.92 -3.81 -32.27
C ASN A 301 4.27 -3.78 -33.76
N GLY A 302 5.45 -3.25 -34.13
CA GLY A 302 5.81 -2.99 -35.52
C GLY A 302 5.03 -1.82 -36.12
N GLU A 303 4.66 -0.85 -35.31
CA GLU A 303 3.92 0.35 -35.68
C GLU A 303 4.86 1.49 -36.07
N GLU A 304 4.40 2.39 -36.96
CA GLU A 304 5.13 3.61 -37.28
C GLU A 304 5.09 4.60 -36.11
N ILE A 305 6.20 5.27 -35.86
CA ILE A 305 6.33 6.25 -34.77
C ILE A 305 5.91 7.62 -35.31
N HIS A 306 4.72 8.07 -34.92
CA HIS A 306 4.19 9.39 -35.27
C HIS A 306 4.24 10.35 -34.09
N LEU A 307 4.94 11.46 -34.27
CA LEU A 307 5.08 12.53 -33.29
C LEU A 307 4.56 13.85 -33.88
N VAL A 308 4.05 14.73 -33.03
CA VAL A 308 3.69 16.11 -33.38
C VAL A 308 4.71 17.06 -32.75
N LEU A 309 5.07 18.08 -33.51
CA LEU A 309 5.90 19.19 -33.04
C LEU A 309 4.99 20.32 -32.54
N GLU A 310 5.07 20.65 -31.26
CA GLU A 310 4.24 21.68 -30.63
C GLU A 310 5.05 22.50 -29.62
N ALA A 311 4.48 23.61 -29.15
CA ALA A 311 5.06 24.37 -28.05
C ALA A 311 4.91 23.57 -26.74
N PRO A 312 5.91 23.61 -25.83
CA PRO A 312 5.78 22.99 -24.52
C PRO A 312 4.55 23.50 -23.76
N PRO A 313 3.91 22.64 -22.94
CA PRO A 313 2.78 23.05 -22.12
C PRO A 313 3.18 24.17 -21.15
N ASP A 314 2.22 25.05 -20.87
CA ASP A 314 2.42 26.15 -19.93
C ASP A 314 2.54 25.61 -18.49
N THR A 315 3.71 25.82 -17.90
CA THR A 315 4.00 25.37 -16.53
C THR A 315 3.20 26.14 -15.48
N ASP A 316 2.64 27.31 -15.81
CA ASP A 316 1.84 28.09 -14.87
C ASP A 316 0.49 27.42 -14.54
N LEU A 317 0.03 26.49 -15.39
CA LEU A 317 -1.15 25.66 -15.14
C LEU A 317 -0.94 24.65 -14.00
N ASP A 318 0.31 24.35 -13.66
CA ASP A 318 0.70 23.43 -12.58
C ASP A 318 1.04 24.16 -11.26
N LEU A 319 0.79 25.48 -11.20
CA LEU A 319 0.96 26.26 -9.98
C LEU A 319 0.01 25.79 -8.89
N VAL A 320 0.52 25.76 -7.67
CA VAL A 320 -0.21 25.34 -6.48
C VAL A 320 -0.64 26.57 -5.70
N GLN A 321 -1.90 26.59 -5.25
CA GLN A 321 -2.41 27.67 -4.41
C GLN A 321 -1.54 27.86 -3.16
N LYS A 322 -1.35 29.11 -2.75
CA LYS A 322 -0.58 29.44 -1.55
C LYS A 322 -1.28 28.88 -0.32
N GLU A 323 -0.49 28.24 0.53
CA GLU A 323 -1.01 27.54 1.67
C GLU A 323 -1.15 28.43 2.91
N ASP A 324 -2.31 28.36 3.55
CA ASP A 324 -2.64 29.15 4.75
C ASP A 324 -1.93 28.65 6.02
N TRP A 325 -1.38 27.43 5.99
CA TRP A 325 -0.77 26.79 7.15
C TRP A 325 0.72 27.09 7.27
N ALA A 326 1.15 27.45 8.49
CA ALA A 326 2.56 27.52 8.84
C ALA A 326 3.20 26.12 8.82
N GLN A 327 4.47 26.04 8.43
CA GLN A 327 5.22 24.78 8.43
C GLN A 327 5.30 24.25 9.85
N VAL A 328 5.07 22.96 10.06
CA VAL A 328 5.16 22.35 11.39
C VAL A 328 6.61 22.04 11.73
N ASP A 329 6.99 22.20 13.01
CA ASP A 329 8.31 21.85 13.54
C ASP A 329 8.75 20.43 13.12
N ASP A 330 9.98 20.27 12.62
CA ASP A 330 10.47 19.00 12.05
C ASP A 330 10.54 17.87 13.11
N CYS A 331 10.66 18.21 14.39
CA CYS A 331 10.67 17.27 15.50
C CYS A 331 9.28 17.05 16.12
N THR A 332 8.20 17.52 15.47
CA THR A 332 6.82 17.36 15.98
C THR A 332 6.46 15.91 16.29
N GLY A 333 5.98 15.66 17.51
CA GLY A 333 5.63 14.33 18.04
C GLY A 333 6.82 13.47 18.46
N VAL A 334 8.05 14.02 18.48
CA VAL A 334 9.24 13.29 18.90
C VAL A 334 9.42 13.36 20.42
N ALA A 335 9.44 12.18 21.04
CA ALA A 335 9.79 11.99 22.44
C ALA A 335 11.29 12.23 22.71
N GLY A 336 11.63 12.54 23.96
CA GLY A 336 13.01 12.67 24.43
C GLY A 336 13.74 11.33 24.60
N THR A 337 15.02 11.40 24.98
CA THR A 337 15.79 10.22 25.43
C THR A 337 15.28 9.74 26.79
N HIS A 338 15.61 8.52 27.17
CA HIS A 338 15.23 7.99 28.48
C HIS A 338 15.83 8.83 29.62
N GLU A 339 17.08 9.23 29.51
CA GLU A 339 17.81 10.02 30.51
C GLU A 339 17.19 11.42 30.68
N GLN A 340 16.65 11.97 29.60
CA GLN A 340 15.87 13.22 29.63
C GLN A 340 14.54 13.07 30.37
N LEU A 341 13.89 11.90 30.27
CA LEU A 341 12.53 11.66 30.76
C LEU A 341 12.44 10.89 32.08
N THR A 342 13.52 10.21 32.49
CA THR A 342 13.53 9.37 33.69
C THR A 342 13.29 10.19 34.94
N ILE A 343 12.59 9.61 35.89
CA ILE A 343 12.36 10.20 37.22
C ILE A 343 13.51 9.90 38.19
N ASP A 344 14.32 8.90 37.88
CA ASP A 344 15.42 8.49 38.73
C ASP A 344 16.43 9.63 38.87
N GLU A 345 16.88 9.87 40.10
CA GLU A 345 17.85 10.93 40.44
C GLU A 345 17.36 12.37 40.18
N LYS A 346 16.06 12.60 39.90
CA LYS A 346 15.49 13.93 39.67
C LYS A 346 14.55 14.38 40.80
N ASP A 347 14.42 15.70 40.93
CA ASP A 347 13.45 16.35 41.82
C ASP A 347 12.02 16.10 41.32
N HIS A 348 11.23 15.33 42.08
CA HIS A 348 9.88 14.93 41.71
C HIS A 348 8.93 16.13 41.54
N GLU A 349 9.15 17.24 42.24
CA GLU A 349 8.33 18.45 42.10
C GLU A 349 8.53 19.13 40.74
N ARG A 350 9.60 18.79 40.03
CA ARG A 350 9.95 19.34 38.71
C ARG A 350 9.69 18.38 37.56
N VAL A 351 9.12 17.20 37.83
CA VAL A 351 8.77 16.20 36.80
C VAL A 351 7.39 16.51 36.23
N PHE A 352 7.29 16.56 34.91
CA PHE A 352 6.03 16.82 34.20
C PHE A 352 5.64 15.73 33.21
N THR A 353 6.57 14.82 32.88
CA THR A 353 6.38 13.63 32.05
C THR A 353 7.30 12.53 32.58
N ILE A 354 6.89 11.26 32.46
CA ILE A 354 7.65 10.11 32.98
C ILE A 354 8.03 9.17 31.84
N SER A 355 9.23 8.61 31.92
CA SER A 355 9.67 7.56 31.01
C SER A 355 8.86 6.27 31.20
N MET A 356 8.31 5.73 30.11
CA MET A 356 7.64 4.43 30.14
C MET A 356 8.57 3.29 30.55
N TRP A 357 9.88 3.43 30.35
CA TRP A 357 10.87 2.41 30.74
C TRP A 357 11.09 2.29 32.25
N ASP A 358 10.72 3.32 33.03
CA ASP A 358 10.74 3.27 34.51
C ASP A 358 9.54 2.45 35.06
N CYS A 359 8.52 2.20 34.23
CA CYS A 359 7.25 1.62 34.65
C CYS A 359 7.31 0.08 34.70
N ASN A 360 7.70 -0.47 35.86
CA ASN A 360 7.83 -1.92 36.08
C ASN A 360 6.50 -2.68 36.36
N ARG A 361 5.37 -1.97 36.44
CA ARG A 361 4.06 -2.57 36.70
C ARG A 361 3.55 -3.37 35.48
N LYS A 362 2.77 -4.41 35.72
CA LYS A 362 2.01 -5.11 34.68
C LYS A 362 0.93 -4.20 34.09
N PHE A 363 0.74 -4.30 32.77
CA PHE A 363 -0.33 -3.61 32.08
C PHE A 363 -1.69 -4.23 32.44
N ARG A 364 -2.72 -3.41 32.61
CA ARG A 364 -4.08 -3.87 32.87
C ARG A 364 -5.11 -2.96 32.23
N VAL A 365 -6.25 -3.53 31.85
CA VAL A 365 -7.42 -2.81 31.34
C VAL A 365 -8.63 -3.19 32.15
N LYS A 366 -9.48 -2.22 32.47
CA LYS A 366 -10.78 -2.49 33.08
C LYS A 366 -11.84 -2.57 31.98
N VAL A 367 -12.53 -3.69 31.91
CA VAL A 367 -13.66 -3.90 31.01
C VAL A 367 -14.94 -3.53 31.78
N LEU A 368 -15.58 -2.44 31.38
CA LEU A 368 -16.80 -1.96 32.04
C LEU A 368 -18.00 -2.77 31.55
N GLY A 369 -18.24 -2.78 30.24
CA GLY A 369 -19.34 -3.49 29.62
C GLY A 369 -19.41 -3.31 28.11
N ILE A 370 -20.40 -3.95 27.50
CA ILE A 370 -20.80 -3.76 26.10
C ILE A 370 -22.25 -3.32 26.04
N ASP A 371 -22.56 -2.57 24.99
CA ASP A 371 -23.90 -2.08 24.65
C ASP A 371 -24.16 -2.31 23.16
N ILE A 372 -25.31 -2.90 22.82
CA ILE A 372 -25.73 -3.10 21.43
C ILE A 372 -27.19 -2.64 21.22
N PRO A 373 -27.47 -1.75 20.24
CA PRO A 373 -28.82 -1.24 19.99
C PRO A 373 -29.86 -2.29 19.58
N SER A 374 -29.43 -3.40 18.99
CA SER A 374 -30.33 -4.49 18.61
C SER A 374 -29.66 -5.85 18.72
N LEU A 375 -30.29 -6.75 19.47
CA LEU A 375 -29.80 -8.11 19.65
C LEU A 375 -29.96 -8.96 18.37
N PRO A 376 -29.01 -9.85 18.06
CA PRO A 376 -29.19 -10.86 17.02
C PRO A 376 -30.40 -11.76 17.34
N LYS A 377 -31.16 -12.16 16.31
CA LYS A 377 -32.42 -12.92 16.43
C LYS A 377 -32.28 -14.39 16.87
N ILE A 378 -31.21 -14.77 17.57
CA ILE A 378 -30.95 -16.15 17.99
C ILE A 378 -31.02 -16.24 19.52
N PRO A 379 -31.82 -17.15 20.10
CA PRO A 379 -31.93 -17.27 21.55
C PRO A 379 -30.71 -17.98 22.17
N GLU A 380 -30.32 -17.53 23.37
CA GLU A 380 -29.45 -18.21 24.35
C GLU A 380 -27.94 -18.32 24.02
N PHE A 381 -27.32 -17.20 23.69
CA PHE A 381 -25.85 -17.10 23.64
C PHE A 381 -25.24 -16.63 24.97
N ILE A 382 -24.14 -17.28 25.36
CA ILE A 382 -23.21 -16.72 26.35
C ILE A 382 -22.11 -15.97 25.61
N VAL A 383 -21.78 -14.78 26.09
CA VAL A 383 -20.71 -13.93 25.55
C VAL A 383 -19.65 -13.67 26.60
N PHE A 384 -18.41 -13.52 26.14
CA PHE A 384 -17.30 -13.00 26.92
C PHE A 384 -16.44 -12.10 26.04
N ILE A 385 -15.66 -11.24 26.68
CA ILE A 385 -14.68 -10.39 25.99
C ILE A 385 -13.31 -11.06 26.11
N GLU A 386 -12.69 -11.28 24.97
CA GLU A 386 -11.30 -11.65 24.85
C GLU A 386 -10.50 -10.38 24.54
N ALA A 387 -9.50 -10.10 25.37
CA ALA A 387 -8.62 -8.95 25.24
C ALA A 387 -7.20 -9.47 24.99
N SER A 388 -6.59 -9.05 23.88
CA SER A 388 -5.29 -9.55 23.42
C SER A 388 -4.39 -8.39 23.03
N ILE A 389 -3.11 -8.47 23.37
CA ILE A 389 -2.09 -7.47 23.00
C ILE A 389 -1.24 -8.05 21.88
N PHE A 390 -1.23 -7.39 20.73
CA PHE A 390 -0.48 -7.79 19.55
C PHE A 390 0.56 -6.74 19.15
N HIS A 391 1.68 -7.19 18.59
CA HIS A 391 2.61 -6.36 17.81
C HIS A 391 2.88 -7.05 16.47
N GLY A 392 2.53 -6.40 15.36
CA GLY A 392 2.34 -7.12 14.10
C GLY A 392 1.30 -8.21 14.27
N GLN A 393 1.64 -9.43 13.85
CA GLN A 393 0.85 -10.63 14.14
C GLN A 393 1.27 -11.36 15.43
N GLN A 394 2.34 -10.95 16.10
CA GLN A 394 2.81 -11.63 17.31
C GLN A 394 1.89 -11.32 18.49
N LEU A 395 1.30 -12.37 19.08
CA LEU A 395 0.59 -12.27 20.35
C LEU A 395 1.61 -12.06 21.49
N LEU A 396 1.46 -10.97 22.24
CA LEU A 396 2.31 -10.64 23.38
C LEU A 396 1.70 -11.10 24.72
N ALA A 397 0.39 -10.87 24.90
CA ALA A 397 -0.36 -11.29 26.08
C ALA A 397 -1.86 -11.38 25.76
N GLN A 398 -2.62 -12.21 26.48
CA GLN A 398 -4.05 -12.42 26.27
C GLN A 398 -4.74 -12.70 27.61
N GLU A 399 -5.92 -12.12 27.79
CA GLU A 399 -6.79 -12.31 28.96
C GLU A 399 -8.26 -12.36 28.52
N ARG A 400 -9.14 -12.92 29.36
CA ARG A 400 -10.58 -13.02 29.06
C ARG A 400 -11.46 -12.72 30.27
N THR A 401 -12.66 -12.20 30.01
CA THR A 401 -13.68 -12.01 31.05
C THR A 401 -14.43 -13.30 31.36
N SER A 402 -15.26 -13.28 32.41
CA SER A 402 -16.22 -14.36 32.67
C SER A 402 -17.32 -14.39 31.60
N SER A 403 -17.87 -15.57 31.30
CA SER A 403 -19.00 -15.69 30.38
C SER A 403 -20.30 -15.19 31.03
N LYS A 404 -21.07 -14.38 30.29
CA LYS A 404 -22.38 -13.85 30.71
C LYS A 404 -23.42 -14.05 29.62
N THR A 405 -24.70 -14.05 29.98
CA THR A 405 -25.80 -14.09 29.01
C THR A 405 -25.73 -12.86 28.09
N PHE A 406 -25.94 -13.07 26.80
CA PHE A 406 -25.91 -11.97 25.83
C PHE A 406 -27.22 -11.19 25.86
N ASN A 407 -27.15 -9.98 26.40
CA ASN A 407 -28.24 -9.00 26.45
C ASN A 407 -27.81 -7.71 25.72
N GLU A 408 -28.74 -6.77 25.56
CA GLU A 408 -28.47 -5.45 24.95
C GLU A 408 -27.33 -4.73 25.69
N GLU A 409 -27.37 -4.77 27.02
CA GLU A 409 -26.30 -4.29 27.89
C GLU A 409 -25.72 -5.47 28.70
N VAL A 410 -24.39 -5.63 28.67
CA VAL A 410 -23.68 -6.63 29.48
C VAL A 410 -22.51 -5.96 30.21
N LEU A 411 -22.63 -5.87 31.54
CA LEU A 411 -21.62 -5.24 32.40
C LEU A 411 -20.71 -6.28 33.03
N TRP A 412 -19.39 -6.09 32.98
CA TRP A 412 -18.40 -6.91 33.72
C TRP A 412 -17.79 -6.18 34.89
N ASN A 413 -17.42 -4.91 34.69
CA ASN A 413 -16.72 -4.09 35.68
C ASN A 413 -15.50 -4.78 36.30
N CYS A 414 -14.72 -5.51 35.49
CA CYS A 414 -13.56 -6.29 35.95
C CYS A 414 -12.24 -5.76 35.40
N TRP A 415 -11.16 -5.92 36.17
CA TRP A 415 -9.80 -5.66 35.70
C TRP A 415 -9.21 -6.92 35.09
N LEU A 416 -8.70 -6.80 33.87
CA LEU A 416 -7.85 -7.80 33.22
C LEU A 416 -6.40 -7.33 33.34
N GLU A 417 -5.59 -8.03 34.12
CA GLU A 417 -4.15 -7.77 34.26
C GLU A 417 -3.38 -8.74 33.38
N PHE A 418 -2.58 -8.21 32.46
CA PHE A 418 -1.83 -8.99 31.49
C PHE A 418 -0.46 -9.38 32.01
N ASN A 419 0.06 -10.52 31.57
CA ASN A 419 1.44 -10.93 31.86
C ASN A 419 2.48 -10.19 30.98
N ILE A 420 2.38 -8.87 30.89
CA ILE A 420 3.36 -7.98 30.22
C ILE A 420 3.51 -6.71 31.04
N LYS A 421 4.74 -6.21 31.19
CA LYS A 421 5.01 -4.95 31.89
C LYS A 421 4.80 -3.76 30.97
N ILE A 422 4.47 -2.61 31.54
CA ILE A 422 4.27 -1.36 30.78
C ILE A 422 5.54 -0.99 30.00
N LYS A 423 6.72 -1.09 30.62
CA LYS A 423 8.01 -0.82 29.96
C LYS A 423 8.31 -1.69 28.74
N ASP A 424 7.71 -2.88 28.69
CA ASP A 424 7.92 -3.89 27.65
C ASP A 424 6.92 -3.77 26.49
N LEU A 425 6.00 -2.79 26.53
CA LEU A 425 5.08 -2.51 25.43
C LEU A 425 5.82 -1.81 24.27
N PRO A 426 5.91 -2.42 23.09
CA PRO A 426 6.56 -1.79 21.93
C PRO A 426 5.65 -0.73 21.28
N LYS A 427 6.24 0.23 20.56
CA LYS A 427 5.49 1.18 19.72
C LYS A 427 4.70 0.40 18.66
N GLY A 428 3.45 0.77 18.42
CA GLY A 428 2.56 0.02 17.53
C GLY A 428 1.91 -1.21 18.18
N ALA A 429 2.10 -1.45 19.49
CA ALA A 429 1.32 -2.44 20.22
C ALA A 429 -0.18 -2.11 20.21
N ARG A 430 -1.01 -3.10 19.89
CA ARG A 430 -2.46 -2.97 19.76
C ARG A 430 -3.18 -3.83 20.79
N LEU A 431 -4.08 -3.21 21.52
CA LEU A 431 -5.10 -3.91 22.31
C LEU A 431 -6.26 -4.26 21.39
N ASN A 432 -6.39 -5.54 21.09
CA ASN A 432 -7.50 -6.12 20.34
C ASN A 432 -8.57 -6.60 21.33
N LEU A 433 -9.79 -6.12 21.17
CA LEU A 433 -10.94 -6.51 21.97
C LEU A 433 -11.93 -7.26 21.08
N GLN A 434 -12.29 -8.47 21.47
CA GLN A 434 -13.15 -9.36 20.73
C GLN A 434 -14.32 -9.81 21.58
N VAL A 435 -15.55 -9.71 21.04
CA VAL A 435 -16.73 -10.31 21.67
C VAL A 435 -16.96 -11.68 21.05
N VAL A 436 -16.77 -12.71 21.88
CA VAL A 436 -16.86 -14.11 21.50
C VAL A 436 -18.09 -14.73 22.14
N CYS A 437 -18.81 -15.52 21.34
CA CYS A 437 -20.04 -16.18 21.70
C CYS A 437 -19.83 -17.71 21.82
N GLY A 438 -20.43 -18.34 22.84
CA GLY A 438 -20.47 -19.79 23.03
C GLY A 438 -21.90 -20.33 23.19
N LYS A 439 -22.10 -21.63 22.94
CA LYS A 439 -23.36 -22.33 23.24
C LYS A 439 -23.41 -22.75 24.72
N GLN A 440 -24.57 -22.61 25.35
CA GLN A 440 -24.80 -23.08 26.72
C GLN A 440 -24.74 -24.61 26.79
N SER A 441 -23.97 -25.17 27.72
CA SER A 441 -23.99 -26.62 27.98
C SER A 441 -25.31 -26.99 28.63
N GLN A 442 -26.13 -27.80 27.96
CA GLN A 442 -27.26 -28.45 28.62
C GLN A 442 -26.70 -29.39 29.70
N THR A 443 -27.02 -29.14 30.96
CA THR A 443 -26.75 -30.04 32.08
C THR A 443 -27.43 -31.39 31.86
N PRO A 444 -26.79 -32.55 32.07
CA PRO A 444 -27.47 -33.83 32.01
C PRO A 444 -28.40 -33.93 33.22
N ASN A 445 -29.71 -33.92 32.98
CA ASN A 445 -30.69 -34.16 34.03
C ASN A 445 -30.60 -35.60 34.56
N SER A 446 -30.64 -35.68 35.88
CA SER A 446 -30.61 -36.86 36.74
C SER A 446 -31.61 -37.96 36.38
N LYS A 447 -31.12 -39.20 36.17
CA LYS A 447 -31.74 -40.45 36.65
C LYS A 447 -30.64 -41.49 36.95
N GLY A 448 -30.65 -42.02 38.17
CA GLY A 448 -29.61 -42.91 38.69
C GLY A 448 -29.76 -44.38 38.27
N SER A 449 -28.64 -45.10 38.31
CA SER A 449 -28.51 -46.45 38.87
C SER A 449 -27.03 -46.82 38.99
N SER A 450 -26.69 -47.46 40.09
CA SER A 450 -25.38 -47.94 40.56
C SER A 450 -24.70 -48.99 39.68
N ALA A 451 -23.36 -48.96 39.59
CA ALA A 451 -22.47 -50.09 39.94
C ALA A 451 -20.98 -49.78 39.69
N TYR A 452 -20.19 -50.02 40.75
CA TYR A 452 -18.76 -50.40 40.89
C TYR A 452 -17.72 -50.28 39.74
N GLN A 453 -16.53 -49.83 40.19
CA GLN A 453 -15.22 -49.75 39.54
C GLN A 453 -14.71 -51.09 38.97
N ASP A 454 -14.00 -51.07 37.83
CA ASP A 454 -12.56 -51.41 37.83
C ASP A 454 -11.80 -50.97 36.55
N ASN A 455 -10.48 -50.90 36.71
CA ASN A 455 -9.43 -50.20 35.94
C ASN A 455 -9.19 -50.59 34.46
N ALA A 456 -8.80 -49.59 33.64
CA ALA A 456 -7.74 -49.72 32.63
C ALA A 456 -7.23 -48.35 32.11
N ALA A 457 -5.91 -48.22 32.01
CA ALA A 457 -5.17 -47.04 31.64
C ALA A 457 -5.40 -46.56 30.19
N GLY A 458 -5.43 -45.24 30.01
CA GLY A 458 -5.41 -44.56 28.72
C GLY A 458 -5.43 -43.05 28.92
N THR A 459 -4.25 -42.42 28.92
CA THR A 459 -4.08 -40.96 28.91
C THR A 459 -4.58 -40.40 27.58
N GLY A 460 -5.86 -40.03 27.55
CA GLY A 460 -6.47 -39.27 26.47
C GLY A 460 -7.22 -38.09 27.07
N SER A 461 -6.61 -36.91 27.07
CA SER A 461 -7.29 -35.64 27.32
C SER A 461 -8.24 -35.38 26.14
N HIS A 462 -9.48 -35.87 26.26
CA HIS A 462 -10.57 -35.44 25.39
C HIS A 462 -11.05 -34.08 25.87
N ASP A 463 -10.37 -33.01 25.42
CA ASP A 463 -10.82 -31.64 25.62
C ASP A 463 -11.91 -31.34 24.56
N GLY A 464 -13.16 -31.41 24.99
CA GLY A 464 -14.32 -31.12 24.15
C GLY A 464 -14.38 -29.63 23.81
N LYS A 465 -13.81 -29.23 22.67
CA LYS A 465 -13.91 -27.85 22.15
C LYS A 465 -15.37 -27.47 21.88
N ILE A 466 -15.95 -26.70 22.79
CA ILE A 466 -17.16 -25.91 22.53
C ILE A 466 -16.83 -24.99 21.34
N LYS A 467 -17.59 -25.07 20.23
CA LYS A 467 -17.43 -24.16 19.08
C LYS A 467 -17.78 -22.73 19.51
N SER A 468 -16.77 -21.95 19.88
CA SER A 468 -16.87 -20.51 20.10
C SER A 468 -16.85 -19.76 18.77
N ARG A 469 -17.64 -18.69 18.66
CA ARG A 469 -17.78 -17.87 17.44
C ARG A 469 -17.47 -16.41 17.75
N LEU A 470 -16.55 -15.81 17.00
CA LEU A 470 -16.27 -14.38 17.08
C LEU A 470 -17.43 -13.59 16.42
N LEU A 471 -17.98 -12.61 17.15
CA LEU A 471 -19.08 -11.78 16.65
C LEU A 471 -18.64 -10.37 16.28
N TYR A 472 -17.81 -9.76 17.12
CA TYR A 472 -17.38 -8.36 16.94
C TYR A 472 -15.94 -8.17 17.37
N TYR A 473 -15.27 -7.18 16.80
CA TYR A 473 -13.91 -6.79 17.17
C TYR A 473 -13.68 -5.29 17.09
N VAL A 474 -12.72 -4.78 17.86
CA VAL A 474 -12.16 -3.43 17.72
C VAL A 474 -10.72 -3.44 18.21
N ASN A 475 -9.90 -2.52 17.70
CA ASN A 475 -8.51 -2.36 18.15
C ASN A 475 -8.28 -0.95 18.68
N LEU A 476 -7.39 -0.86 19.66
CA LEU A 476 -6.88 0.39 20.19
C LEU A 476 -5.35 0.32 20.25
N LEU A 477 -4.66 1.31 19.68
CA LEU A 477 -3.21 1.45 19.85
C LEU A 477 -2.91 1.84 21.30
N LEU A 478 -2.07 1.08 21.99
CA LEU A 478 -1.73 1.37 23.39
C LEU A 478 -0.84 2.60 23.53
N ILE A 479 -0.02 2.86 22.51
CA ILE A 479 0.87 4.02 22.43
C ILE A 479 0.41 4.86 21.24
N ASP A 480 0.11 6.13 21.46
CA ASP A 480 -0.38 7.05 20.43
C ASP A 480 0.73 7.51 19.46
N HIS A 481 0.36 8.33 18.48
CA HIS A 481 1.28 8.87 17.47
C HIS A 481 2.38 9.76 18.05
N ARG A 482 2.17 10.33 19.24
CA ARG A 482 3.14 11.14 20.01
C ARG A 482 4.03 10.31 20.91
N SER A 483 3.87 8.99 20.91
CA SER A 483 4.57 8.07 21.80
C SER A 483 4.12 8.20 23.27
N LEU A 484 2.89 8.66 23.52
CA LEU A 484 2.27 8.66 24.84
C LEU A 484 1.50 7.35 25.07
N LEU A 485 1.59 6.81 26.28
CA LEU A 485 0.76 5.69 26.71
C LEU A 485 -0.68 6.17 26.90
N ARG A 486 -1.65 5.53 26.24
CA ARG A 486 -3.07 5.86 26.38
C ARG A 486 -3.55 5.56 27.80
N GLN A 487 -4.40 6.44 28.32
CA GLN A 487 -4.92 6.39 29.68
C GLN A 487 -6.36 6.94 29.71
N GLY A 488 -7.14 6.54 30.71
CA GLY A 488 -8.52 7.01 30.90
C GLY A 488 -9.58 6.13 30.22
N GLU A 489 -10.77 6.69 30.05
CA GLU A 489 -11.96 5.98 29.58
C GLU A 489 -12.07 6.02 28.04
N PHE A 490 -12.48 4.89 27.44
CA PHE A 490 -12.73 4.78 26.01
C PHE A 490 -14.05 4.06 25.76
N ILE A 491 -14.85 4.61 24.85
CA ILE A 491 -16.05 3.96 24.30
C ILE A 491 -15.74 3.68 22.83
N LEU A 492 -15.57 2.41 22.50
CA LEU A 492 -15.11 1.97 21.18
C LEU A 492 -16.24 1.25 20.45
N HIS A 493 -16.70 1.83 19.35
CA HIS A 493 -17.70 1.20 18.48
C HIS A 493 -17.04 0.12 17.62
N MET A 494 -17.58 -1.09 17.68
CA MET A 494 -16.98 -2.31 17.18
C MET A 494 -17.45 -2.66 15.76
N TRP A 495 -16.59 -3.39 15.06
CA TRP A 495 -16.88 -3.95 13.75
C TRP A 495 -17.54 -5.31 13.88
N LYS A 496 -18.57 -5.57 13.07
CA LYS A 496 -19.27 -6.88 13.03
C LYS A 496 -18.52 -7.86 12.14
N MET A 497 -18.37 -9.10 12.59
CA MET A 497 -17.83 -10.19 11.77
C MET A 497 -18.87 -10.73 10.76
N PRO A 498 -18.49 -10.96 9.49
CA PRO A 498 -19.39 -11.57 8.50
C PRO A 498 -19.81 -13.01 8.86
N GLU A 499 -21.08 -13.35 8.63
CA GLU A 499 -21.67 -14.64 9.01
C GLU A 499 -21.10 -15.86 8.25
N LYS A 500 -20.49 -15.67 7.08
CA LYS A 500 -19.89 -16.75 6.25
C LYS A 500 -18.45 -17.14 6.66
N SER A 501 -17.88 -16.55 7.71
CA SER A 501 -16.48 -16.79 8.14
C SER A 501 -16.31 -17.96 9.15
N GLU A 502 -17.24 -18.90 9.18
CA GLU A 502 -17.36 -19.91 10.25
C GLU A 502 -16.22 -20.95 10.31
N GLU A 503 -15.32 -21.03 9.32
CA GLU A 503 -14.34 -22.13 9.26
C GLU A 503 -12.91 -21.79 9.70
N SER A 504 -12.57 -20.53 9.97
CA SER A 504 -11.23 -20.20 10.49
C SER A 504 -11.21 -18.96 11.37
N SER A 505 -11.14 -19.16 12.69
CA SER A 505 -10.69 -18.14 13.64
C SER A 505 -9.28 -17.60 13.33
N SER A 506 -8.57 -18.22 12.37
CA SER A 506 -7.25 -17.87 11.85
C SER A 506 -7.23 -17.09 10.53
N SER A 507 -8.37 -16.75 9.90
CA SER A 507 -8.36 -15.93 8.67
C SER A 507 -7.97 -14.47 8.99
N ILE A 508 -6.81 -14.03 8.49
CA ILE A 508 -6.25 -12.71 8.73
C ILE A 508 -6.64 -11.80 7.56
N ASN A 509 -7.49 -10.81 7.84
CA ASN A 509 -7.81 -9.69 6.96
C ASN A 509 -7.27 -8.41 7.62
N ALA A 510 -6.65 -7.53 6.85
CA ALA A 510 -6.23 -6.18 7.19
C ALA A 510 -7.34 -5.40 7.90
N ASP A 511 -8.61 -5.61 7.57
CA ASP A 511 -9.72 -4.97 8.29
C ASP A 511 -9.67 -5.26 9.80
N LYS A 512 -9.23 -6.46 10.22
CA LYS A 512 -9.03 -6.81 11.63
C LYS A 512 -7.87 -6.08 12.30
N LEU A 513 -7.04 -5.39 11.53
CA LEU A 513 -5.85 -4.67 11.98
C LEU A 513 -6.09 -3.17 12.17
N THR A 514 -7.23 -2.64 11.69
CA THR A 514 -7.54 -1.21 11.73
C THR A 514 -7.64 -0.70 13.17
N SER A 515 -7.12 0.50 13.41
CA SER A 515 -7.34 1.26 14.65
C SER A 515 -8.60 2.14 14.60
N ALA A 516 -9.27 2.22 13.45
CA ALA A 516 -10.51 2.98 13.31
C ALA A 516 -11.66 2.31 14.07
N THR A 517 -12.51 3.13 14.68
CA THR A 517 -13.80 2.70 15.24
C THR A 517 -14.89 2.72 14.19
N ASN A 518 -15.93 1.92 14.39
CA ASN A 518 -17.07 1.89 13.47
C ASN A 518 -17.80 3.25 13.48
N PRO A 519 -17.94 3.93 12.33
CA PRO A 519 -18.62 5.23 12.25
C PRO A 519 -20.13 5.16 12.49
N ASP A 520 -20.77 4.00 12.28
CA ASP A 520 -22.21 3.83 12.48
C ASP A 520 -22.56 3.59 13.96
N LYS A 521 -22.50 4.67 14.76
CA LYS A 521 -22.82 4.63 16.19
C LYS A 521 -24.26 4.24 16.50
N ALA A 522 -25.18 4.38 15.53
CA ALA A 522 -26.60 4.11 15.75
C ALA A 522 -26.94 2.62 15.73
N SER A 523 -26.15 1.81 15.02
CA SER A 523 -26.39 0.36 14.88
C SER A 523 -25.27 -0.52 15.44
N ALA A 524 -24.05 0.02 15.57
CA ALA A 524 -22.89 -0.75 16.01
C ALA A 524 -22.93 -1.03 17.51
N MET A 525 -22.36 -2.18 17.91
CA MET A 525 -22.09 -2.48 19.30
C MET A 525 -20.91 -1.64 19.80
N ALA A 526 -20.97 -1.15 21.04
CA ALA A 526 -19.89 -0.43 21.68
C ALA A 526 -19.32 -1.24 22.86
N VAL A 527 -18.01 -1.12 23.10
CA VAL A 527 -17.35 -1.61 24.31
C VAL A 527 -16.79 -0.44 25.10
N ALA A 528 -17.09 -0.40 26.39
CA ALA A 528 -16.59 0.59 27.32
C ALA A 528 -15.42 0.01 28.14
N ILE A 529 -14.26 0.66 28.06
CA ILE A 529 -13.06 0.28 28.81
C ILE A 529 -12.47 1.46 29.58
N LEU A 530 -11.71 1.15 30.63
CA LEU A 530 -10.93 2.11 31.39
C LEU A 530 -9.47 1.64 31.49
N LEU A 531 -8.55 2.44 30.97
CA LEU A 531 -7.11 2.29 31.14
C LEU A 531 -6.65 3.01 32.42
N ASP A 532 -5.54 2.54 33.01
CA ASP A 532 -4.94 3.19 34.18
C ASP A 532 -4.64 4.66 33.90
N LYS A 533 -4.95 5.53 34.87
CA LYS A 533 -4.63 6.97 34.83
C LYS A 533 -3.43 7.25 35.72
N TYR A 534 -2.40 7.87 35.16
CA TYR A 534 -1.16 8.19 35.88
C TYR A 534 -1.17 9.65 36.34
N CYS A 535 -0.32 9.97 37.32
CA CYS A 535 -0.19 11.35 37.83
C CYS A 535 0.40 12.30 36.78
N TYR A 536 1.28 11.77 35.92
CA TYR A 536 1.95 12.48 34.84
C TYR A 536 1.81 11.67 33.54
N PRO A 537 1.81 12.32 32.36
CA PRO A 537 1.88 11.62 31.08
C PRO A 537 3.08 10.67 31.01
N VAL A 538 2.83 9.44 30.57
CA VAL A 538 3.85 8.39 30.42
C VAL A 538 4.26 8.32 28.95
N VAL A 539 5.54 8.52 28.67
CA VAL A 539 6.09 8.68 27.32
C VAL A 539 7.04 7.53 27.00
N LEU A 540 6.85 6.86 25.86
CA LEU A 540 7.83 5.94 25.31
C LEU A 540 9.06 6.75 24.82
N PRO A 541 10.25 6.52 25.40
CA PRO A 541 11.46 7.23 24.97
C PRO A 541 11.88 6.86 23.55
N LYS A 542 12.55 7.80 22.88
CA LYS A 542 13.11 7.55 21.54
C LYS A 542 14.30 6.59 21.58
N SER A 543 15.21 6.78 22.53
CA SER A 543 16.46 6.03 22.68
C SER A 543 17.06 6.26 24.07
N ARG A 544 18.19 5.60 24.36
CA ARG A 544 19.12 6.00 25.44
C ARG A 544 20.19 6.95 24.92
N ASP A 545 20.71 7.81 25.77
CA ASP A 545 21.86 8.69 25.49
C ASP A 545 23.16 7.89 25.46
N VAL A 546 23.81 7.89 24.29
CA VAL A 546 25.07 7.17 24.03
C VAL A 546 26.21 7.63 24.95
N GLY A 547 26.18 8.87 25.43
CA GLY A 547 27.23 9.45 26.28
C GLY A 547 27.30 8.90 27.71
N ARG A 548 26.21 8.34 28.26
CA ARG A 548 26.21 7.71 29.60
C ARG A 548 26.70 6.27 29.54
N ASP A 549 26.41 5.55 28.46
CA ASP A 549 26.87 4.16 28.24
C ASP A 549 28.41 4.07 28.08
N ALA A 550 29.09 5.17 27.71
CA ALA A 550 30.55 5.26 27.71
C ALA A 550 31.15 5.58 29.10
N ALA A 551 30.36 6.14 30.04
CA ALA A 551 30.82 6.62 31.35
C ALA A 551 30.47 5.65 32.50
N THR A 552 29.32 4.99 32.44
CA THR A 552 29.12 3.71 33.12
C THR A 552 29.80 2.68 32.25
N GLY A 553 30.77 1.88 32.73
CA GLY A 553 31.49 0.87 31.94
C GLY A 553 30.63 -0.30 31.38
N CYS A 554 29.41 -0.01 30.91
CA CYS A 554 28.50 -0.90 30.21
C CYS A 554 28.87 -1.09 28.74
N GLU A 555 30.01 -0.56 28.27
CA GLU A 555 30.67 -1.05 27.06
C GLU A 555 31.43 -2.38 27.28
N GLU A 556 31.52 -2.91 28.52
CA GLU A 556 32.29 -4.13 28.84
C GLU A 556 31.48 -5.38 29.23
N ALA A 557 30.19 -5.52 28.87
CA ALA A 557 29.45 -6.76 29.16
C ALA A 557 28.81 -7.48 27.95
N GLU A 558 28.86 -6.91 26.74
CA GLU A 558 28.52 -7.65 25.49
C GLU A 558 29.73 -7.80 24.54
N GLY A 559 30.91 -7.32 24.94
CA GLY A 559 32.18 -7.46 24.22
C GLY A 559 33.23 -8.35 24.92
N GLY A 560 32.91 -8.97 26.06
CA GLY A 560 33.79 -9.91 26.75
C GLY A 560 33.60 -11.35 26.24
N GLU A 561 34.58 -11.86 25.48
CA GLU A 561 34.81 -13.27 25.08
C GLU A 561 33.69 -14.06 24.35
N ARG A 562 32.45 -13.55 24.27
CA ARG A 562 31.34 -14.20 23.53
C ARG A 562 31.12 -13.65 22.10
N GLY A 563 31.81 -12.57 21.73
CA GLY A 563 31.52 -11.73 20.57
C GLY A 563 31.94 -12.21 19.18
N GLN A 564 32.64 -13.34 19.05
CA GLN A 564 32.89 -14.01 17.75
C GLN A 564 33.02 -15.52 17.95
N ARG A 565 32.02 -16.17 18.55
CA ARG A 565 31.95 -17.64 18.40
C ARG A 565 31.57 -17.93 16.95
N GLU A 566 32.55 -18.37 16.18
CA GLU A 566 32.33 -18.80 14.81
C GLU A 566 31.21 -19.87 14.81
N MET A 567 30.18 -19.64 14.00
CA MET A 567 29.04 -20.55 13.95
C MET A 567 29.54 -21.96 13.56
N PRO A 568 29.27 -23.01 14.37
CA PRO A 568 29.64 -24.38 14.03
C PRO A 568 29.14 -24.78 12.64
N ASN A 569 29.91 -25.58 11.90
CA ASN A 569 29.58 -25.92 10.50
C ASN A 569 28.20 -26.57 10.30
N HIS A 570 27.72 -27.36 11.26
CA HIS A 570 26.37 -27.93 11.20
C HIS A 570 25.29 -26.86 11.36
N LEU A 571 25.48 -25.89 12.26
CA LEU A 571 24.59 -24.74 12.43
C LEU A 571 24.68 -23.77 11.24
N LYS A 572 25.85 -23.61 10.60
CA LYS A 572 25.98 -22.84 9.35
C LYS A 572 25.10 -23.41 8.23
N LYS A 573 25.05 -24.74 8.09
CA LYS A 573 24.18 -25.41 7.11
C LYS A 573 22.70 -25.23 7.46
N GLN A 574 22.32 -25.39 8.73
CA GLN A 574 20.96 -25.15 9.18
C GLN A 574 20.53 -23.69 8.96
N PHE A 575 21.38 -22.73 9.31
CA PHE A 575 21.16 -21.30 9.08
C PHE A 575 20.92 -21.00 7.59
N ALA A 576 21.79 -21.50 6.71
CA ALA A 576 21.63 -21.32 5.26
C ALA A 576 20.32 -21.95 4.74
N ALA A 577 19.93 -23.11 5.27
CA ALA A 577 18.66 -23.74 4.94
C ALA A 577 17.45 -22.89 5.37
N ILE A 578 17.48 -22.33 6.59
CA ILE A 578 16.42 -21.45 7.10
C ILE A 578 16.29 -20.19 6.25
N VAL A 579 17.42 -19.53 5.92
CA VAL A 579 17.42 -18.30 5.10
C VAL A 579 16.90 -18.56 3.69
N ALA A 580 17.13 -19.75 3.13
CA ALA A 580 16.65 -20.14 1.80
C ALA A 580 15.15 -20.47 1.76
N THR A 581 14.47 -20.59 2.91
CA THR A 581 13.03 -20.88 2.94
C THR A 581 12.18 -19.71 2.46
N ASP A 582 11.04 -20.02 1.85
CA ASP A 582 10.09 -19.04 1.34
C ASP A 582 9.47 -18.18 2.48
N PRO A 583 8.85 -17.03 2.16
CA PRO A 583 8.24 -16.14 3.15
C PRO A 583 7.16 -16.76 4.05
N LEU A 584 6.43 -17.78 3.58
CA LEU A 584 5.33 -18.40 4.32
C LEU A 584 5.80 -19.52 5.25
N HIS A 585 7.05 -19.96 5.11
CA HIS A 585 7.63 -21.01 5.93
C HIS A 585 7.61 -20.64 7.42
N PRO A 586 6.87 -21.38 8.27
CA PRO A 586 6.80 -21.08 9.69
C PRO A 586 8.11 -21.44 10.38
N LEU A 587 8.71 -20.49 11.11
CA LEU A 587 9.91 -20.73 11.91
C LEU A 587 9.56 -21.45 13.22
N SER A 588 10.29 -22.52 13.53
CA SER A 588 10.18 -23.19 14.82
C SER A 588 10.76 -22.31 15.95
N PRO A 589 10.41 -22.57 17.23
CA PRO A 589 11.02 -21.86 18.36
C PRO A 589 12.56 -21.97 18.38
N GLU A 590 13.09 -23.12 17.98
CA GLU A 590 14.54 -23.38 17.90
C GLU A 590 15.19 -22.55 16.78
N ASP A 591 14.54 -22.44 15.61
CA ASP A 591 15.04 -21.59 14.52
C ASP A 591 15.09 -20.13 14.94
N LYS A 592 14.05 -19.66 15.66
CA LYS A 592 14.00 -18.28 16.16
C LYS A 592 15.11 -17.99 17.17
N GLU A 593 15.37 -18.94 18.08
CA GLU A 593 16.45 -18.82 19.06
C GLU A 593 17.82 -18.82 18.36
N LEU A 594 18.03 -19.68 17.36
CA LEU A 594 19.25 -19.73 16.56
C LEU A 594 19.50 -18.40 15.83
N LEU A 595 18.49 -17.88 15.13
CA LEU A 595 18.57 -16.61 14.39
C LEU A 595 18.86 -15.43 15.32
N TRP A 596 18.25 -15.40 16.51
CA TRP A 596 18.49 -14.35 17.49
C TRP A 596 19.88 -14.46 18.15
N HIS A 597 20.33 -15.68 18.43
CA HIS A 597 21.67 -15.93 18.98
C HIS A 597 22.77 -15.45 18.02
N PHE A 598 22.64 -15.78 16.73
CA PHE A 598 23.58 -15.40 15.67
C PHE A 598 23.17 -14.14 14.88
N ARG A 599 22.41 -13.23 15.50
CA ARG A 599 21.87 -12.01 14.85
C ARG A 599 22.91 -11.17 14.08
N HIS A 600 24.16 -11.10 14.53
CA HIS A 600 25.21 -10.37 13.82
C HIS A 600 25.61 -11.03 12.48
N GLU A 601 25.54 -12.37 12.40
CA GLU A 601 25.72 -13.09 11.13
C GLU A 601 24.51 -12.88 10.21
N CYS A 602 23.30 -12.87 10.76
CA CYS A 602 22.08 -12.54 10.01
C CYS A 602 22.17 -11.16 9.35
N MET A 603 22.73 -10.16 10.04
CA MET A 603 22.88 -8.81 9.49
C MET A 603 23.81 -8.72 8.28
N ARG A 604 24.63 -9.75 8.00
CA ARG A 604 25.50 -9.83 6.81
C ARG A 604 24.78 -10.25 5.54
N ASP A 605 23.65 -10.94 5.64
CA ASP A 605 22.83 -11.37 4.49
C ASP A 605 21.44 -10.72 4.54
N PRO A 606 21.13 -9.76 3.67
CA PRO A 606 19.82 -9.10 3.61
C PRO A 606 18.63 -10.08 3.55
N ARG A 607 18.79 -11.26 2.93
CA ARG A 607 17.73 -12.29 2.82
C ARG A 607 17.31 -12.87 4.17
N ALA A 608 18.19 -12.79 5.16
CA ALA A 608 17.90 -13.25 6.52
C ALA A 608 17.06 -12.25 7.33
N TYR A 609 16.94 -10.98 6.89
CA TYR A 609 16.35 -9.91 7.69
C TYR A 609 14.88 -10.18 8.07
N PRO A 610 13.98 -10.58 7.15
CA PRO A 610 12.61 -10.89 7.52
C PRO A 610 12.53 -12.01 8.57
N LYS A 611 13.32 -13.08 8.41
CA LYS A 611 13.36 -14.21 9.35
C LYS A 611 13.92 -13.81 10.72
N LEU A 612 14.99 -13.00 10.75
CA LEU A 612 15.56 -12.44 11.98
C LEU A 612 14.53 -11.56 12.71
N LEU A 613 13.90 -10.62 12.00
CA LEU A 613 12.93 -9.68 12.56
C LEU A 613 11.66 -10.39 13.05
N GLY A 614 11.24 -11.46 12.38
CA GLY A 614 10.18 -12.37 12.85
C GLY A 614 10.56 -13.23 14.07
N SER A 615 11.85 -13.27 14.43
CA SER A 615 12.38 -13.99 15.59
C SER A 615 12.55 -13.10 16.84
N VAL A 616 12.44 -11.78 16.68
CA VAL A 616 12.55 -10.81 17.78
C VAL A 616 11.40 -10.99 18.76
N ARG A 617 11.70 -10.96 20.06
CA ARG A 617 10.68 -10.94 21.12
C ARG A 617 10.27 -9.49 21.38
N TRP A 618 9.32 -8.99 20.57
CA TRP A 618 8.89 -7.58 20.62
C TRP A 618 8.29 -7.16 21.97
N GLY A 619 7.78 -8.11 22.77
CA GLY A 619 7.33 -7.88 24.15
C GLY A 619 8.46 -7.85 25.20
N LYS A 620 9.70 -7.56 24.81
CA LYS A 620 10.85 -7.34 25.70
C LYS A 620 11.62 -6.10 25.26
N GLN A 621 11.68 -5.09 26.11
CA GLN A 621 12.32 -3.82 25.80
C GLN A 621 13.79 -3.96 25.36
N GLU A 622 14.55 -4.82 26.04
CA GLU A 622 15.98 -5.01 25.78
C GLU A 622 16.25 -5.57 24.36
N ASP A 623 15.44 -6.53 23.92
CA ASP A 623 15.56 -7.13 22.58
C ASP A 623 15.17 -6.12 21.50
N VAL A 624 14.16 -5.26 21.74
CA VAL A 624 13.77 -4.18 20.83
C VAL A 624 14.91 -3.18 20.66
N LEU A 625 15.53 -2.74 21.76
CA LEU A 625 16.67 -1.82 21.72
C LEU A 625 17.89 -2.43 21.02
N ALA A 626 18.19 -3.70 21.28
CA ALA A 626 19.24 -4.42 20.57
C ALA A 626 18.96 -4.47 19.06
N THR A 627 17.70 -4.71 18.66
CA THR A 627 17.28 -4.72 17.26
C THR A 627 17.48 -3.35 16.60
N HIS A 628 17.00 -2.27 17.23
CA HIS A 628 17.18 -0.91 16.69
C HIS A 628 18.66 -0.55 16.50
N ARG A 629 19.54 -0.90 17.47
CA ARG A 629 21.00 -0.71 17.34
C ARG A 629 21.62 -1.52 16.19
N LEU A 630 21.11 -2.72 15.91
CA LEU A 630 21.55 -3.50 14.74
C LEU A 630 21.12 -2.83 13.44
N LEU A 631 19.87 -2.38 13.35
CA LEU A 631 19.33 -1.73 12.15
C LEU A 631 20.03 -0.40 11.84
N GLU A 632 20.45 0.36 12.86
CA GLU A 632 21.26 1.58 12.68
C GLU A 632 22.65 1.31 12.07
N ARG A 633 23.18 0.10 12.25
CA ARG A 633 24.51 -0.32 11.75
C ARG A 633 24.41 -1.23 10.52
N SER A 634 23.27 -1.25 9.83
CA SER A 634 22.95 -2.19 8.76
C SER A 634 23.62 -1.86 7.41
N SER A 635 24.95 -1.75 7.38
CA SER A 635 25.71 -1.41 6.17
C SER A 635 25.48 -2.40 5.03
N ALA A 636 25.30 -3.69 5.34
CA ALA A 636 25.01 -4.72 4.34
C ALA A 636 23.68 -4.48 3.64
N TRP A 637 22.63 -4.09 4.38
CA TRP A 637 21.35 -3.70 3.80
C TRP A 637 21.52 -2.50 2.88
N ASP A 638 22.11 -1.41 3.38
CA ASP A 638 22.23 -0.17 2.61
C ASP A 638 23.05 -0.35 1.33
N SER A 639 24.11 -1.16 1.37
CA SER A 639 24.95 -1.48 0.20
C SER A 639 24.37 -2.52 -0.76
N SER A 640 23.36 -3.31 -0.36
CA SER A 640 22.78 -4.32 -1.24
C SER A 640 21.98 -3.71 -2.39
N GLY A 641 21.93 -4.42 -3.52
CA GLY A 641 20.97 -4.12 -4.59
C GLY A 641 19.52 -4.16 -4.08
N LEU A 642 18.63 -3.48 -4.79
CA LEU A 642 17.21 -3.46 -4.46
C LEU A 642 16.57 -4.81 -4.80
N ASP A 643 16.04 -5.49 -3.77
CA ASP A 643 15.10 -6.60 -3.92
C ASP A 643 13.71 -6.10 -3.49
N VAL A 644 12.83 -5.92 -4.48
CA VAL A 644 11.47 -5.41 -4.25
C VAL A 644 10.66 -6.39 -3.41
N GLY A 645 10.78 -7.70 -3.64
CA GLY A 645 10.02 -8.70 -2.91
C GLY A 645 10.37 -8.67 -1.42
N LEU A 646 11.66 -8.52 -1.11
CA LEU A 646 12.14 -8.43 0.26
C LEU A 646 11.72 -7.12 0.94
N ALA A 647 11.85 -5.98 0.26
CA ALA A 647 11.38 -4.69 0.80
C ALA A 647 9.86 -4.70 1.07
N MET A 648 9.07 -5.26 0.14
CA MET A 648 7.62 -5.41 0.29
C MET A 648 7.24 -6.35 1.44
N GLN A 649 8.02 -7.43 1.67
CA GLN A 649 7.80 -8.33 2.80
C GLN A 649 7.86 -7.59 4.14
N LEU A 650 8.83 -6.68 4.30
CA LEU A 650 8.98 -5.88 5.52
C LEU A 650 7.89 -4.81 5.69
N LEU A 651 7.01 -4.63 4.68
CA LEU A 651 5.83 -3.77 4.73
C LEU A 651 4.52 -4.53 4.94
N ASP A 652 4.55 -5.85 5.05
CA ASP A 652 3.37 -6.65 5.34
C ASP A 652 2.89 -6.47 6.80
N CYS A 653 1.85 -7.21 7.18
CA CYS A 653 1.24 -7.12 8.51
C CYS A 653 2.03 -7.76 9.67
N HIS A 654 3.09 -8.54 9.38
CA HIS A 654 3.92 -9.16 10.41
C HIS A 654 4.83 -8.13 11.09
N TYR A 655 5.15 -7.04 10.38
CA TYR A 655 6.07 -6.00 10.85
C TYR A 655 5.32 -4.69 11.14
N SER A 656 5.15 -4.37 12.43
CA SER A 656 4.58 -3.09 12.88
C SER A 656 5.61 -2.06 13.34
N ASP A 657 6.88 -2.46 13.53
CA ASP A 657 7.92 -1.56 14.02
C ASP A 657 8.27 -0.48 12.99
N ALA A 658 8.26 0.78 13.43
CA ALA A 658 8.44 1.92 12.55
C ALA A 658 9.86 2.00 11.93
N GLN A 659 10.90 1.50 12.61
CA GLN A 659 12.27 1.53 12.07
C GLN A 659 12.44 0.48 10.97
N VAL A 660 11.90 -0.72 11.19
CA VAL A 660 11.87 -1.80 10.18
C VAL A 660 11.17 -1.32 8.91
N ARG A 661 9.97 -0.77 9.04
CA ARG A 661 9.18 -0.29 7.90
C ARG A 661 9.86 0.90 7.21
N SER A 662 10.46 1.83 7.97
CA SER A 662 11.21 2.95 7.39
C SER A 662 12.45 2.50 6.61
N MET A 663 13.15 1.46 7.08
CA MET A 663 14.28 0.86 6.36
C MET A 663 13.85 0.25 5.03
N ALA A 664 12.70 -0.42 4.99
CA ALA A 664 12.13 -0.95 3.74
C ALA A 664 11.75 0.18 2.77
N VAL A 665 11.10 1.23 3.25
CA VAL A 665 10.73 2.40 2.43
C VAL A 665 11.97 3.11 1.87
N ARG A 666 13.04 3.26 2.64
CA ARG A 666 14.31 3.85 2.13
C ARG A 666 14.88 3.08 0.95
N LYS A 667 14.69 1.75 0.89
CA LYS A 667 15.06 0.97 -0.29
C LYS A 667 14.11 1.20 -1.46
N LEU A 668 12.81 1.25 -1.20
CA LEU A 668 11.82 1.57 -2.24
C LEU A 668 11.96 2.99 -2.80
N GLU A 669 12.50 3.94 -2.05
CA GLU A 669 12.84 5.29 -2.54
C GLU A 669 13.87 5.26 -3.69
N THR A 670 14.59 4.14 -3.89
CA THR A 670 15.50 3.94 -5.03
C THR A 670 14.83 3.42 -6.30
N LEU A 671 13.54 3.03 -6.22
CA LEU A 671 12.76 2.60 -7.39
C LEU A 671 12.59 3.73 -8.41
N GLU A 672 12.59 3.35 -9.68
CA GLU A 672 12.22 4.25 -10.76
C GLU A 672 10.71 4.39 -10.87
N ASP A 673 10.25 5.53 -11.38
CA ASP A 673 8.82 5.86 -11.44
C ASP A 673 7.99 4.79 -12.18
N ASP A 674 8.55 4.19 -13.24
CA ASP A 674 7.93 3.11 -14.01
C ASP A 674 7.76 1.81 -13.18
N ASP A 675 8.73 1.46 -12.33
CA ASP A 675 8.60 0.33 -11.41
C ASP A 675 7.69 0.68 -10.21
N VAL A 676 7.72 1.91 -9.70
CA VAL A 676 6.75 2.34 -8.68
C VAL A 676 5.33 2.18 -9.21
N LEU A 677 5.07 2.58 -10.45
CA LEU A 677 3.75 2.43 -11.07
C LEU A 677 3.30 0.96 -11.12
N ARG A 678 4.21 0.03 -11.42
CA ARG A 678 3.92 -1.42 -11.43
C ARG A 678 3.51 -1.96 -10.08
N TYR A 679 4.09 -1.47 -8.98
CA TYR A 679 3.78 -1.93 -7.60
C TYR A 679 2.84 -0.99 -6.82
N LEU A 680 2.35 0.08 -7.46
CA LEU A 680 1.63 1.16 -6.79
C LEU A 680 0.38 0.67 -6.04
N LEU A 681 -0.39 -0.25 -6.62
CA LEU A 681 -1.58 -0.79 -5.95
C LEU A 681 -1.19 -1.53 -4.67
N GLN A 682 -0.15 -2.38 -4.68
CA GLN A 682 0.30 -3.10 -3.48
C GLN A 682 0.85 -2.16 -2.42
N LEU A 683 1.56 -1.10 -2.83
CA LEU A 683 2.05 -0.08 -1.92
C LEU A 683 0.90 0.69 -1.27
N VAL A 684 -0.15 1.05 -2.03
CA VAL A 684 -1.37 1.67 -1.50
C VAL A 684 -2.03 0.73 -0.48
N GLN A 685 -2.20 -0.54 -0.83
CA GLN A 685 -2.79 -1.53 0.08
C GLN A 685 -1.93 -1.78 1.34
N ALA A 686 -0.60 -1.70 1.25
CA ALA A 686 0.31 -1.83 2.38
C ALA A 686 0.11 -0.73 3.44
N VAL A 687 -0.46 0.41 3.07
CA VAL A 687 -0.85 1.48 4.02
C VAL A 687 -1.88 0.98 5.04
N LYS A 688 -2.68 -0.06 4.73
CA LYS A 688 -3.59 -0.69 5.72
C LYS A 688 -2.83 -1.36 6.87
N PHE A 689 -1.57 -1.77 6.67
CA PHE A 689 -0.75 -2.38 7.70
C PHE A 689 0.01 -1.37 8.57
N GLU A 690 0.03 -0.10 8.20
CA GLU A 690 0.65 0.94 9.02
C GLU A 690 -0.10 1.10 10.34
N PRO A 691 0.58 1.10 11.49
CA PRO A 691 -0.09 1.35 12.76
C PRO A 691 -0.69 2.76 12.81
N TYR A 692 0.06 3.76 12.35
CA TYR A 692 -0.29 5.18 12.42
C TYR A 692 -0.64 5.75 11.04
N HIS A 693 -1.38 6.86 11.02
CA HIS A 693 -1.76 7.57 9.79
C HIS A 693 -0.56 8.25 9.09
N ASP A 694 0.37 8.80 9.86
CA ASP A 694 1.67 9.28 9.36
C ASP A 694 2.72 8.16 9.44
N SER A 695 3.27 7.78 8.28
CA SER A 695 4.31 6.77 8.17
C SER A 695 5.29 7.10 7.05
N ALA A 696 6.44 6.42 7.02
CA ALA A 696 7.40 6.55 5.94
C ALA A 696 6.77 6.20 4.58
N LEU A 697 5.95 5.15 4.53
CA LEU A 697 5.28 4.70 3.30
C LEU A 697 4.29 5.75 2.77
N VAL A 698 3.47 6.34 3.65
CA VAL A 698 2.52 7.40 3.28
C VAL A 698 3.26 8.61 2.70
N ARG A 699 4.38 9.01 3.32
CA ARG A 699 5.20 10.12 2.80
C ARG A 699 5.89 9.77 1.48
N PHE A 700 6.35 8.53 1.30
CA PHE A 700 6.92 8.07 0.05
C PHE A 700 5.89 8.15 -1.09
N LEU A 701 4.69 7.60 -0.90
CA LEU A 701 3.61 7.67 -1.87
C LEU A 701 3.25 9.11 -2.24
N LEU A 702 3.15 10.00 -1.24
CA LEU A 702 2.88 11.42 -1.46
C LEU A 702 3.98 12.09 -2.29
N LYS A 703 5.25 11.91 -1.92
CA LYS A 703 6.39 12.52 -2.65
C LYS A 703 6.43 12.06 -4.10
N THR A 704 6.31 10.75 -4.33
CA THR A 704 6.42 10.18 -5.68
C THR A 704 5.25 10.62 -6.56
N ALA A 705 4.03 10.67 -6.03
CA ALA A 705 2.85 11.17 -6.76
C ALA A 705 2.93 12.67 -7.10
N LEU A 706 3.57 13.48 -6.25
CA LEU A 706 3.80 14.90 -6.53
C LEU A 706 4.98 15.16 -7.48
N ARG A 707 5.81 14.13 -7.73
CA ARG A 707 6.92 14.17 -8.68
C ARG A 707 6.50 13.75 -10.09
N SER A 708 5.56 12.82 -10.24
CA SER A 708 5.06 12.32 -11.54
C SER A 708 3.54 12.38 -11.62
N LYS A 709 3.02 13.03 -12.68
CA LYS A 709 1.57 13.16 -12.94
C LYS A 709 0.92 11.78 -13.14
N ARG A 710 1.58 10.85 -13.84
CA ARG A 710 1.08 9.48 -14.09
C ARG A 710 0.91 8.71 -12.79
N ILE A 711 1.90 8.74 -11.90
CA ILE A 711 1.80 8.10 -10.58
C ILE A 711 0.70 8.77 -9.74
N GLY A 712 0.64 10.10 -9.73
CA GLY A 712 -0.39 10.85 -9.02
C GLY A 712 -1.81 10.55 -9.52
N HIS A 713 -2.00 10.38 -10.83
CA HIS A 713 -3.27 9.99 -11.44
C HIS A 713 -3.76 8.63 -10.95
N PHE A 714 -2.92 7.60 -10.97
CA PHE A 714 -3.33 6.28 -10.49
C PHE A 714 -3.47 6.24 -8.96
N LEU A 715 -2.62 6.96 -8.22
CA LEU A 715 -2.76 7.11 -6.77
C LEU A 715 -4.12 7.70 -6.39
N PHE A 716 -4.58 8.73 -7.11
CA PHE A 716 -5.90 9.33 -6.90
C PHE A 716 -7.01 8.28 -6.97
N TRP A 717 -7.06 7.48 -8.04
CA TRP A 717 -8.12 6.49 -8.24
C TRP A 717 -8.03 5.29 -7.28
N PHE A 718 -6.82 4.85 -6.95
CA PHE A 718 -6.62 3.77 -5.98
C PHE A 718 -7.07 4.19 -4.57
N LEU A 719 -6.76 5.43 -4.15
CA LEU A 719 -7.24 5.96 -2.87
C LEU A 719 -8.74 6.20 -2.88
N ARG A 720 -9.27 6.86 -3.93
CA ARG A 720 -10.70 7.20 -4.03
C ARG A 720 -11.60 5.97 -4.06
N SER A 721 -11.20 4.91 -4.76
CA SER A 721 -11.96 3.66 -4.78
C SER A 721 -12.03 2.99 -3.41
N GLU A 722 -10.92 2.97 -2.65
CA GLU A 722 -10.88 2.45 -1.28
C GLU A 722 -11.67 3.32 -0.30
N ILE A 723 -11.61 4.65 -0.42
CA ILE A 723 -12.42 5.59 0.40
C ILE A 723 -13.92 5.31 0.24
N ALA A 724 -14.36 5.03 -0.99
CA ALA A 724 -15.76 4.75 -1.26
C ALA A 724 -16.24 3.36 -0.78
N GLN A 725 -15.32 2.41 -0.56
CA GLN A 725 -15.64 0.99 -0.30
C GLN A 725 -15.28 0.51 1.11
N SER A 726 -14.23 1.04 1.73
CA SER A 726 -13.67 0.55 2.99
C SER A 726 -13.84 1.57 4.11
N MET A 727 -14.88 1.39 4.93
CA MET A 727 -15.10 2.22 6.12
C MET A 727 -13.96 2.10 7.15
N HIS A 728 -13.22 0.99 7.15
CA HIS A 728 -12.08 0.72 8.03
C HIS A 728 -10.89 1.65 7.80
N TYR A 729 -10.72 2.15 6.57
CA TYR A 729 -9.53 2.90 6.14
C TYR A 729 -9.83 4.21 5.41
N GLN A 730 -11.10 4.54 5.15
CA GLN A 730 -11.51 5.76 4.43
C GLN A 730 -10.89 7.04 5.00
N GLN A 731 -10.84 7.20 6.33
CA GLN A 731 -10.27 8.39 6.98
C GLN A 731 -8.77 8.55 6.66
N ARG A 732 -8.02 7.45 6.74
CA ARG A 732 -6.57 7.45 6.46
C ARG A 732 -6.28 7.82 5.01
N TYR A 733 -6.97 7.16 4.08
CA TYR A 733 -6.78 7.41 2.66
C TYR A 733 -7.24 8.81 2.24
N ALA A 734 -8.30 9.34 2.86
CA ALA A 734 -8.79 10.67 2.58
C ALA A 734 -7.77 11.76 2.99
N VAL A 735 -7.07 11.60 4.13
CA VAL A 735 -5.99 12.53 4.54
C VAL A 735 -4.80 12.50 3.56
N LEU A 736 -4.39 11.32 3.09
CA LEU A 736 -3.34 11.21 2.07
C LEU A 736 -3.79 11.84 0.74
N LEU A 737 -5.03 11.58 0.33
CA LEU A 737 -5.58 12.13 -0.91
C LEU A 737 -5.71 13.65 -0.85
N GLU A 738 -6.14 14.22 0.28
CA GLU A 738 -6.14 15.67 0.51
C GLU A 738 -4.73 16.25 0.35
N ALA A 739 -3.73 15.64 1.01
CA ALA A 739 -2.36 16.11 0.92
C ALA A 739 -1.84 16.09 -0.54
N TYR A 740 -2.20 15.09 -1.33
CA TYR A 740 -1.85 15.03 -2.76
C TYR A 740 -2.58 16.10 -3.58
N LEU A 741 -3.91 16.24 -3.43
CA LEU A 741 -4.72 17.17 -4.21
C LEU A 741 -4.33 18.64 -3.96
N ARG A 742 -3.88 18.96 -2.75
CA ARG A 742 -3.36 20.30 -2.43
C ARG A 742 -1.93 20.55 -2.96
N GLY A 743 -1.36 19.64 -3.75
CA GLY A 743 -0.02 19.77 -4.34
C GLY A 743 0.07 19.35 -5.81
N CYS A 744 -0.96 18.73 -6.39
CA CYS A 744 -0.90 18.25 -7.78
C CYS A 744 -0.99 19.35 -8.84
N GLY A 745 -1.36 20.58 -8.47
CA GLY A 745 -1.53 21.70 -9.40
C GLY A 745 -2.94 21.78 -9.98
N GLU A 746 -3.29 22.95 -10.53
CA GLU A 746 -4.65 23.25 -11.00
C GLU A 746 -5.07 22.42 -12.22
N ASP A 747 -4.15 22.19 -13.16
CA ASP A 747 -4.39 21.34 -14.35
C ASP A 747 -4.91 19.93 -13.96
N MET A 748 -4.18 19.26 -13.06
CA MET A 748 -4.57 17.95 -12.54
C MET A 748 -5.89 17.98 -11.75
N LEU A 749 -6.14 19.03 -10.96
CA LEU A 749 -7.40 19.19 -10.22
C LEU A 749 -8.61 19.29 -11.17
N GLN A 750 -8.48 20.05 -12.24
CA GLN A 750 -9.53 20.19 -13.25
C GLN A 750 -9.76 18.88 -14.01
N ASP A 751 -8.70 18.13 -14.33
CA ASP A 751 -8.84 16.83 -14.95
C ASP A 751 -9.54 15.81 -14.03
N PHE A 752 -9.19 15.75 -12.74
CA PHE A 752 -9.91 14.89 -11.79
C PHE A 752 -11.38 15.29 -11.63
N ARG A 753 -11.67 16.59 -11.57
CA ARG A 753 -13.05 17.09 -11.54
C ARG A 753 -13.87 16.58 -12.71
N LYS A 754 -13.37 16.74 -13.94
CA LYS A 754 -14.06 16.27 -15.16
C LYS A 754 -14.28 14.76 -15.14
N GLN A 755 -13.29 13.99 -14.68
CA GLN A 755 -13.41 12.54 -14.59
C GLN A 755 -14.44 12.09 -13.52
N VAL A 756 -14.48 12.77 -12.36
CA VAL A 756 -15.48 12.50 -11.31
C VAL A 756 -16.88 12.86 -11.78
N GLU A 757 -17.07 14.03 -12.39
CA GLU A 757 -18.36 14.46 -12.97
C GLU A 757 -18.86 13.45 -14.02
N MET A 758 -17.99 13.00 -14.92
CA MET A 758 -18.32 11.96 -15.91
C MET A 758 -18.72 10.64 -15.25
N THR A 759 -17.98 10.20 -14.23
CA THR A 759 -18.26 8.95 -13.50
C THR A 759 -19.63 9.00 -12.79
N GLU A 760 -19.93 10.12 -12.12
CA GLU A 760 -21.21 10.31 -11.42
C GLU A 760 -22.39 10.35 -12.42
N ALA A 761 -22.22 11.03 -13.55
CA ALA A 761 -23.23 11.09 -14.61
C ALA A 761 -23.51 9.70 -15.20
N LEU A 762 -22.48 8.93 -15.52
CA LEU A 762 -22.62 7.56 -16.04
C LEU A 762 -23.22 6.61 -15.00
N GLN A 763 -22.87 6.76 -13.72
CA GLN A 763 -23.48 6.00 -12.63
C GLN A 763 -24.99 6.26 -12.55
N LYS A 764 -25.40 7.54 -12.62
CA LYS A 764 -26.81 7.92 -12.61
C LYS A 764 -27.58 7.28 -13.77
N VAL A 765 -27.07 7.39 -15.00
CA VAL A 765 -27.68 6.75 -16.19
C VAL A 765 -27.79 5.25 -16.01
N THR A 766 -26.72 4.60 -15.54
CA THR A 766 -26.68 3.15 -15.37
C THR A 766 -27.75 2.67 -14.38
N ARG A 767 -27.91 3.37 -13.24
CA ARG A 767 -28.93 3.05 -12.24
C ARG A 767 -30.35 3.22 -12.78
N GLU A 768 -30.60 4.29 -13.55
CA GLU A 768 -31.90 4.51 -14.19
C GLU A 768 -32.20 3.41 -15.24
N VAL A 769 -31.23 3.04 -16.07
CA VAL A 769 -31.35 1.96 -17.07
C VAL A 769 -31.61 0.60 -16.42
N LYS A 770 -30.97 0.31 -15.29
CA LYS A 770 -31.22 -0.91 -14.51
C LYS A 770 -32.61 -0.95 -13.91
N ALA A 771 -33.09 0.17 -13.36
CA ALA A 771 -34.43 0.26 -12.79
C ALA A 771 -35.52 -0.05 -13.82
N MET A 772 -35.34 0.37 -15.07
CA MET A 772 -36.29 0.12 -16.16
C MET A 772 -36.35 -1.32 -16.67
N SER A 773 -35.35 -2.14 -16.35
CA SER A 773 -35.21 -3.50 -16.90
C SER A 773 -35.08 -4.57 -15.81
N ALA A 774 -35.48 -4.29 -14.57
CA ALA A 774 -35.24 -5.12 -13.40
C ALA A 774 -35.67 -6.61 -13.55
N ASP A 775 -36.72 -6.89 -14.32
CA ASP A 775 -37.36 -8.22 -14.37
C ASP A 775 -36.90 -9.15 -15.50
N LYS A 776 -36.06 -8.69 -16.46
CA LYS A 776 -35.56 -9.51 -17.58
C LYS A 776 -34.07 -9.26 -17.86
N CYS A 777 -33.31 -10.33 -18.15
CA CYS A 777 -31.93 -10.23 -18.66
C CYS A 777 -31.89 -9.77 -20.13
N ASP A 778 -33.00 -9.87 -20.86
CA ASP A 778 -33.07 -9.51 -22.27
C ASP A 778 -33.13 -7.98 -22.43
N ILE A 779 -32.23 -7.46 -23.25
CA ILE A 779 -32.14 -6.04 -23.55
C ILE A 779 -33.06 -5.76 -24.74
N THR A 780 -34.18 -5.11 -24.47
CA THR A 780 -35.11 -4.70 -25.54
C THR A 780 -34.56 -3.48 -26.28
N ALA A 781 -34.95 -3.32 -27.55
CA ALA A 781 -34.62 -2.13 -28.33
C ALA A 781 -35.04 -0.82 -27.64
N GLN A 782 -36.12 -0.87 -26.85
CA GLN A 782 -36.60 0.26 -26.04
C GLN A 782 -35.60 0.69 -24.96
N VAL A 783 -34.91 -0.26 -24.31
CA VAL A 783 -33.88 0.05 -23.29
C VAL A 783 -32.68 0.75 -23.94
N VAL A 784 -32.26 0.29 -25.12
CA VAL A 784 -31.17 0.91 -25.88
C VAL A 784 -31.57 2.31 -26.35
N PHE A 785 -32.79 2.48 -26.85
CA PHE A 785 -33.30 3.81 -27.25
C PHE A 785 -33.32 4.79 -26.07
N GLN A 786 -33.81 4.35 -24.90
CA GLN A 786 -33.84 5.19 -23.70
C GLN A 786 -32.44 5.51 -23.17
N LEU A 787 -31.49 4.57 -23.23
CA LEU A 787 -30.09 4.85 -22.95
C LEU A 787 -29.58 5.99 -23.85
N ARG A 788 -29.77 5.87 -25.17
CA ARG A 788 -29.30 6.87 -26.13
C ARG A 788 -29.89 8.25 -25.89
N GLN A 789 -31.21 8.33 -25.66
CA GLN A 789 -31.89 9.58 -25.33
C GLN A 789 -31.33 10.25 -24.06
N LYS A 790 -31.01 9.46 -23.02
CA LYS A 790 -30.40 9.97 -21.79
C LYS A 790 -28.96 10.46 -22.03
N LEU A 791 -28.18 9.72 -22.82
CA LEU A 791 -26.82 10.13 -23.19
C LEU A 791 -26.83 11.42 -24.04
N GLU A 792 -27.79 11.59 -24.96
CA GLU A 792 -27.98 12.85 -25.72
C GLU A 792 -28.27 14.04 -24.80
N THR A 793 -29.17 13.85 -23.83
CA THR A 793 -29.54 14.89 -22.86
C THR A 793 -28.33 15.32 -22.04
N LEU A 794 -27.55 14.34 -21.56
CA LEU A 794 -26.32 14.59 -20.80
C LEU A 794 -25.25 15.29 -21.63
N GLN A 795 -25.02 14.84 -22.86
CA GLN A 795 -24.02 15.46 -23.74
C GLN A 795 -24.36 16.91 -24.10
N SER A 796 -25.64 17.28 -24.09
CA SER A 796 -26.08 18.63 -24.46
C SER A 796 -25.96 19.66 -23.32
N SER A 797 -25.88 19.24 -22.05
CA SER A 797 -25.97 20.19 -20.92
C SER A 797 -25.29 19.78 -19.60
N GLY A 798 -24.71 18.57 -19.50
CA GLY A 798 -24.27 18.02 -18.22
C GLY A 798 -22.99 17.19 -18.22
N LEU A 799 -22.29 17.05 -19.35
CA LEU A 799 -21.01 16.34 -19.43
C LEU A 799 -19.87 17.29 -19.79
N PRO A 800 -18.66 17.04 -19.26
CA PRO A 800 -17.45 17.66 -19.79
C PRO A 800 -17.29 17.39 -21.30
N GLU A 801 -16.85 18.39 -22.07
CA GLU A 801 -16.58 18.24 -23.51
C GLU A 801 -15.50 17.20 -23.80
N SER A 802 -14.53 17.09 -22.89
CA SER A 802 -13.50 16.05 -22.90
C SER A 802 -12.98 15.76 -21.49
N PHE A 803 -12.43 14.56 -21.30
CA PHE A 803 -11.79 14.13 -20.06
C PHE A 803 -10.68 13.11 -20.36
N ARG A 804 -9.66 13.03 -19.50
CA ARG A 804 -8.66 11.96 -19.57
C ARG A 804 -9.29 10.62 -19.18
N VAL A 805 -8.90 9.55 -19.87
CA VAL A 805 -9.42 8.22 -19.57
C VAL A 805 -8.81 7.71 -18.25
N PRO A 806 -9.63 7.32 -17.24
CA PRO A 806 -9.11 6.97 -15.91
C PRO A 806 -8.07 5.83 -15.89
N TYR A 807 -8.17 4.83 -16.77
CA TYR A 807 -7.18 3.74 -16.85
C TYR A 807 -5.98 4.04 -17.76
N ASP A 808 -6.02 5.11 -18.57
CA ASP A 808 -4.91 5.57 -19.43
C ASP A 808 -4.93 7.11 -19.53
N PRO A 809 -4.22 7.83 -18.64
CA PRO A 809 -4.24 9.30 -18.61
C PRO A 809 -3.62 9.95 -19.86
N GLY A 810 -2.92 9.19 -20.71
CA GLY A 810 -2.41 9.66 -21.99
C GLY A 810 -3.51 9.79 -23.06
N LEU A 811 -4.68 9.18 -22.87
CA LEU A 811 -5.82 9.30 -23.78
C LEU A 811 -6.84 10.32 -23.28
N ARG A 812 -7.31 11.18 -24.20
CA ARG A 812 -8.41 12.12 -23.94
C ARG A 812 -9.65 11.74 -24.75
N ALA A 813 -10.70 11.34 -24.03
CA ALA A 813 -12.02 11.05 -24.58
C ALA A 813 -12.80 12.36 -24.77
N GLY A 814 -13.41 12.54 -25.93
CA GLY A 814 -14.26 13.68 -26.28
C GLY A 814 -15.75 13.32 -26.23
N ALA A 815 -16.52 13.78 -27.21
CA ALA A 815 -17.96 13.48 -27.30
C ALA A 815 -18.26 11.98 -27.51
N LEU A 816 -19.38 11.52 -26.94
CA LEU A 816 -19.93 10.18 -27.16
C LEU A 816 -20.40 10.00 -28.60
N LEU A 817 -20.09 8.84 -29.15
CA LEU A 817 -20.71 8.28 -30.34
C LEU A 817 -21.96 7.51 -29.91
N ILE A 818 -23.03 8.24 -29.61
CA ILE A 818 -24.27 7.71 -29.02
C ILE A 818 -24.85 6.54 -29.83
N GLU A 819 -24.78 6.60 -31.16
CA GLU A 819 -25.27 5.52 -32.04
C GLU A 819 -24.53 4.19 -31.89
N GLN A 820 -23.29 4.22 -31.38
CA GLN A 820 -22.48 3.04 -31.12
C GLN A 820 -22.56 2.58 -29.66
N CYS A 821 -23.23 3.36 -28.79
CA CYS A 821 -23.42 3.01 -27.39
C CYS A 821 -24.55 1.98 -27.24
N LYS A 822 -24.36 1.01 -26.34
CA LYS A 822 -25.31 -0.07 -26.07
C LYS A 822 -25.22 -0.56 -24.63
N VAL A 823 -26.25 -1.27 -24.17
CA VAL A 823 -26.21 -2.04 -22.92
C VAL A 823 -25.77 -3.46 -23.27
N MET A 824 -24.86 -4.06 -22.50
CA MET A 824 -24.43 -5.44 -22.72
C MET A 824 -25.36 -6.44 -22.05
N ALA A 825 -25.67 -7.54 -22.74
CA ALA A 825 -26.56 -8.60 -22.28
C ALA A 825 -25.92 -9.46 -21.18
N SER A 826 -25.76 -8.88 -19.99
CA SER A 826 -25.19 -9.50 -18.80
C SER A 826 -26.06 -9.19 -17.58
N LYS A 827 -25.95 -10.00 -16.52
CA LYS A 827 -26.70 -9.84 -15.26
C LYS A 827 -26.57 -8.43 -14.67
N LYS A 828 -25.40 -7.81 -14.81
CA LYS A 828 -25.09 -6.48 -14.27
C LYS A 828 -25.31 -5.34 -15.25
N LYS A 829 -25.67 -5.65 -16.50
CA LYS A 829 -26.03 -4.69 -17.57
C LYS A 829 -25.02 -3.54 -17.70
N PRO A 830 -23.72 -3.85 -17.90
CA PRO A 830 -22.72 -2.80 -18.08
C PRO A 830 -23.02 -2.00 -19.37
N LEU A 831 -22.63 -0.73 -19.35
CA LEU A 831 -22.77 0.15 -20.51
C LEU A 831 -21.52 0.01 -21.37
N TRP A 832 -21.73 -0.26 -22.66
CA TRP A 832 -20.71 -0.17 -23.69
C TRP A 832 -20.77 1.22 -24.30
N LEU A 833 -19.74 2.03 -24.06
CA LEU A 833 -19.65 3.42 -24.48
C LEU A 833 -18.54 3.57 -25.51
N GLN A 834 -18.78 4.42 -26.51
CA GLN A 834 -17.80 4.76 -27.54
C GLN A 834 -17.62 6.27 -27.56
N PHE A 835 -16.38 6.74 -27.49
CA PHE A 835 -16.04 8.16 -27.47
C PHE A 835 -15.19 8.51 -28.69
N LYS A 836 -15.39 9.71 -29.23
CA LYS A 836 -14.42 10.31 -30.15
C LYS A 836 -13.13 10.60 -29.40
N ARG A 837 -11.99 10.53 -30.09
CA ARG A 837 -10.73 11.05 -29.58
C ARG A 837 -10.80 12.58 -29.61
N ALA A 838 -10.51 13.22 -28.47
CA ALA A 838 -10.56 14.69 -28.37
C ALA A 838 -9.35 15.36 -29.04
N ASP A 839 -8.21 14.66 -29.09
CA ASP A 839 -6.98 15.18 -29.67
C ASP A 839 -7.09 15.27 -31.21
N PRO A 840 -6.97 16.48 -31.81
CA PRO A 840 -7.06 16.66 -33.26
C PRO A 840 -5.88 16.06 -34.04
N THR A 841 -4.77 15.75 -33.37
CA THR A 841 -3.56 15.15 -33.95
C THR A 841 -3.66 13.63 -34.10
N THR A 842 -4.77 13.02 -33.64
CA THR A 842 -4.99 11.58 -33.81
C THR A 842 -5.00 11.17 -35.27
N LEU A 843 -4.20 10.15 -35.62
CA LEU A 843 -4.22 9.54 -36.94
C LEU A 843 -5.24 8.39 -37.03
N SER A 844 -5.65 7.87 -35.86
CA SER A 844 -6.66 6.83 -35.74
C SER A 844 -8.07 7.42 -35.86
N LYS A 845 -8.89 6.81 -36.72
CA LYS A 845 -10.33 7.09 -36.81
C LYS A 845 -11.15 6.31 -35.78
N ASP A 846 -10.54 5.32 -35.15
CA ASP A 846 -11.23 4.45 -34.21
C ASP A 846 -11.60 5.19 -32.93
N PRO A 847 -12.79 4.90 -32.37
CA PRO A 847 -13.20 5.45 -31.09
C PRO A 847 -12.39 4.89 -29.92
N ILE A 848 -12.48 5.60 -28.79
CA ILE A 848 -12.10 5.10 -27.47
C ILE A 848 -13.32 4.39 -26.90
N GLY A 849 -13.24 3.06 -26.76
CA GLY A 849 -14.33 2.29 -26.17
C GLY A 849 -14.09 2.02 -24.69
N ILE A 850 -15.13 2.26 -23.88
CA ILE A 850 -15.12 2.10 -22.43
C ILE A 850 -16.34 1.30 -22.02
N ILE A 851 -16.13 0.23 -21.25
CA ILE A 851 -17.20 -0.47 -20.55
C ILE A 851 -17.34 0.14 -19.15
N PHE A 852 -18.49 0.75 -18.87
CA PHE A 852 -18.82 1.24 -17.54
C PHE A 852 -19.63 0.19 -16.78
N LYS A 853 -19.08 -0.29 -15.67
CA LYS A 853 -19.68 -1.34 -14.83
C LYS A 853 -20.12 -0.74 -13.50
N ASP A 854 -21.33 -1.09 -13.07
CA ASP A 854 -21.88 -0.71 -11.77
C ASP A 854 -22.51 -1.95 -11.13
N GLY A 855 -22.28 -2.15 -9.84
CA GLY A 855 -22.75 -3.30 -9.06
C GLY A 855 -21.76 -4.45 -8.90
N ASP A 856 -20.52 -4.33 -9.41
CA ASP A 856 -19.42 -5.29 -9.20
C ASP A 856 -18.19 -4.57 -8.64
N ASP A 857 -17.44 -5.26 -7.78
CA ASP A 857 -16.16 -4.75 -7.26
C ASP A 857 -15.02 -5.12 -8.23
N LEU A 858 -14.45 -4.11 -8.88
CA LEU A 858 -13.41 -4.29 -9.89
C LEU A 858 -11.98 -4.30 -9.32
N ARG A 859 -11.80 -4.17 -8.00
CA ARG A 859 -10.47 -4.22 -7.38
C ARG A 859 -9.79 -5.58 -7.58
N GLN A 860 -10.57 -6.66 -7.63
CA GLN A 860 -10.06 -8.01 -7.93
C GLN A 860 -9.51 -8.08 -9.36
N ASP A 861 -10.26 -7.61 -10.37
CA ASP A 861 -9.79 -7.55 -11.76
C ASP A 861 -8.55 -6.66 -11.90
N MET A 862 -8.53 -5.49 -11.26
CA MET A 862 -7.37 -4.59 -11.25
C MET A 862 -6.13 -5.30 -10.72
N LEU A 863 -6.26 -6.04 -9.62
CA LEU A 863 -5.15 -6.79 -9.05
C LEU A 863 -4.62 -7.83 -10.04
N ILE A 864 -5.50 -8.65 -10.62
CA ILE A 864 -5.05 -9.72 -11.53
C ILE A 864 -4.35 -9.12 -12.75
N LEU A 865 -4.90 -8.07 -13.34
CA LEU A 865 -4.27 -7.36 -14.46
C LEU A 865 -2.92 -6.77 -14.09
N GLN A 866 -2.77 -6.24 -12.88
CA GLN A 866 -1.48 -5.74 -12.40
C GLN A 866 -0.47 -6.87 -12.16
N ILE A 867 -0.90 -8.02 -11.64
CA ILE A 867 -0.01 -9.19 -11.52
C ILE A 867 0.42 -9.69 -12.90
N LEU A 868 -0.47 -9.69 -13.90
CA LEU A 868 -0.11 -10.01 -15.27
C LEU A 868 0.95 -9.05 -15.82
N LEU A 869 0.84 -7.74 -15.57
CA LEU A 869 1.88 -6.76 -15.92
C LEU A 869 3.23 -7.05 -15.22
N ILE A 870 3.20 -7.52 -13.98
CA ILE A 870 4.42 -7.91 -13.25
C ILE A 870 5.01 -9.20 -13.84
N MET A 871 4.18 -10.19 -14.19
CA MET A 871 4.62 -11.41 -14.89
C MET A 871 5.25 -11.08 -16.24
N GLU A 872 4.67 -10.17 -17.02
CA GLU A 872 5.29 -9.68 -18.26
C GLU A 872 6.65 -9.05 -18.02
N SER A 873 6.81 -8.22 -16.98
CA SER A 873 8.11 -7.63 -16.66
C SER A 873 9.14 -8.67 -16.22
N ILE A 874 8.73 -9.74 -15.52
CA ILE A 874 9.61 -10.86 -15.16
C ILE A 874 10.08 -11.57 -16.43
N TRP A 875 9.14 -11.92 -17.31
CA TRP A 875 9.45 -12.58 -18.58
C TRP A 875 10.32 -11.71 -19.49
N GLU A 876 10.09 -10.39 -19.53
CA GLU A 876 10.91 -9.46 -20.29
C GLU A 876 12.37 -9.43 -19.77
N THR A 877 12.56 -9.54 -18.46
CA THR A 877 13.90 -9.63 -17.83
C THR A 877 14.63 -10.91 -18.28
N GLU A 878 13.89 -12.00 -18.48
CA GLU A 878 14.37 -13.28 -19.01
C GLU A 878 14.32 -13.35 -20.56
N SER A 879 14.14 -12.20 -21.24
CA SER A 879 14.09 -12.08 -22.70
C SER A 879 12.97 -12.88 -23.39
N LEU A 880 11.83 -13.06 -22.71
CA LEU A 880 10.63 -13.72 -23.20
C LEU A 880 9.51 -12.70 -23.45
N ASP A 881 9.03 -12.61 -24.70
CA ASP A 881 7.80 -11.88 -25.04
C ASP A 881 6.66 -12.87 -25.22
N LEU A 882 5.78 -12.95 -24.22
CA LEU A 882 4.63 -13.85 -24.25
C LEU A 882 3.36 -13.18 -24.80
N CYS A 883 3.44 -11.95 -25.29
CA CYS A 883 2.32 -11.26 -25.94
C CYS A 883 1.04 -11.24 -25.07
N LEU A 884 1.13 -11.02 -23.75
CA LEU A 884 -0.09 -10.84 -22.97
C LEU A 884 -0.77 -9.52 -23.34
N LEU A 885 -2.05 -9.43 -23.00
CA LEU A 885 -2.85 -8.23 -23.22
C LEU A 885 -3.59 -7.86 -21.91
N PRO A 886 -2.86 -7.32 -20.92
CA PRO A 886 -3.47 -6.76 -19.72
C PRO A 886 -4.16 -5.43 -20.06
N TYR A 887 -5.44 -5.51 -20.40
CA TYR A 887 -6.29 -4.35 -20.72
C TYR A 887 -6.51 -3.43 -19.51
N GLY A 888 -6.79 -2.15 -19.77
CA GLY A 888 -7.08 -1.17 -18.74
C GLY A 888 -8.32 -1.51 -17.93
N CYS A 889 -8.21 -1.55 -16.60
CA CYS A 889 -9.33 -1.72 -15.67
C CYS A 889 -9.08 -0.85 -14.44
N ILE A 890 -10.08 -0.06 -14.04
CA ILE A 890 -9.95 0.79 -12.87
C ILE A 890 -11.28 0.93 -12.13
N SER A 891 -11.24 0.72 -10.81
CA SER A 891 -12.36 1.02 -9.92
C SER A 891 -12.39 2.53 -9.68
N THR A 892 -13.56 3.14 -9.89
CA THR A 892 -13.74 4.58 -9.76
C THR A 892 -14.57 4.97 -8.54
N GLY A 893 -15.01 3.98 -7.74
CA GLY A 893 -15.82 4.20 -6.54
C GLY A 893 -16.46 2.91 -6.04
N ASN A 894 -17.52 3.03 -5.22
CA ASN A 894 -18.16 1.87 -4.61
C ASN A 894 -18.87 0.97 -5.63
N LYS A 895 -18.29 -0.20 -5.91
CA LYS A 895 -18.78 -1.19 -6.88
C LYS A 895 -19.03 -0.59 -8.27
N ILE A 896 -18.23 0.41 -8.64
CA ILE A 896 -18.25 1.01 -9.98
C ILE A 896 -16.83 1.07 -10.54
N GLY A 897 -16.72 1.05 -11.87
CA GLY A 897 -15.46 1.28 -12.55
C GLY A 897 -15.57 1.21 -14.07
N MET A 898 -14.41 1.38 -14.71
CA MET A 898 -14.25 1.47 -16.16
C MET A 898 -13.28 0.39 -16.63
N ILE A 899 -13.64 -0.27 -17.73
CA ILE A 899 -12.83 -1.32 -18.38
C ILE A 899 -12.61 -0.92 -19.83
N GLU A 900 -11.38 -1.05 -20.31
CA GLU A 900 -10.99 -0.83 -21.69
C GLU A 900 -11.65 -1.85 -22.62
N THR A 901 -12.15 -1.39 -23.78
CA THR A 901 -12.52 -2.30 -24.86
C THR A 901 -11.32 -2.60 -25.74
N VAL A 902 -10.90 -3.86 -25.79
CA VAL A 902 -9.86 -4.30 -26.72
C VAL A 902 -10.42 -4.30 -28.14
N LYS A 903 -9.74 -3.62 -29.06
CA LYS A 903 -10.14 -3.54 -30.47
C LYS A 903 -9.93 -4.86 -31.20
N ASP A 904 -10.72 -5.04 -32.27
CA ASP A 904 -10.62 -6.18 -33.18
C ASP A 904 -10.59 -7.52 -32.45
N ALA A 905 -11.29 -7.60 -31.31
CA ALA A 905 -11.31 -8.77 -30.44
C ALA A 905 -12.71 -9.35 -30.36
N THR A 906 -12.79 -10.68 -30.38
CA THR A 906 -14.06 -11.43 -30.30
C THR A 906 -13.92 -12.57 -29.29
N THR A 907 -14.98 -12.88 -28.55
CA THR A 907 -15.01 -14.04 -27.66
C THR A 907 -14.96 -15.34 -28.47
N ILE A 908 -14.32 -16.38 -27.92
CA ILE A 908 -14.28 -17.70 -28.57
C ILE A 908 -15.71 -18.24 -28.76
N ALA A 909 -16.60 -17.99 -27.81
CA ALA A 909 -18.02 -18.33 -27.90
C ALA A 909 -18.71 -17.71 -29.12
N ASN A 910 -18.52 -16.41 -29.37
CA ASN A 910 -19.11 -15.74 -30.53
C ASN A 910 -18.57 -16.29 -31.85
N ILE A 911 -17.27 -16.61 -31.92
CA ILE A 911 -16.65 -17.23 -33.10
C ILE A 911 -17.30 -18.60 -33.36
N GLN A 912 -17.38 -19.46 -32.34
CA GLN A 912 -17.99 -20.80 -32.45
C GLN A 912 -19.48 -20.75 -32.84
N GLN A 913 -20.25 -19.82 -32.26
CA GLN A 913 -21.67 -19.64 -32.56
C GLN A 913 -21.91 -19.15 -33.99
N SER A 914 -21.03 -18.30 -34.54
CA SER A 914 -21.22 -17.65 -35.83
C SER A 914 -21.27 -18.61 -37.03
N VAL A 915 -20.65 -19.80 -36.92
CA VAL A 915 -20.51 -20.75 -38.03
C VAL A 915 -21.54 -21.89 -37.98
N VAL A 916 -21.88 -22.40 -36.78
CA VAL A 916 -22.72 -23.62 -36.65
C VAL A 916 -23.75 -23.52 -35.50
N GLY A 917 -23.91 -22.35 -34.88
CA GLY A 917 -24.74 -22.18 -33.68
C GLY A 917 -24.12 -22.85 -32.44
N SER A 918 -24.94 -23.25 -31.47
CA SER A 918 -24.46 -23.72 -30.15
C SER A 918 -23.60 -25.00 -30.19
N THR A 919 -23.62 -25.77 -31.28
CA THR A 919 -22.76 -26.97 -31.46
C THR A 919 -21.35 -26.65 -31.93
N GLY A 920 -21.05 -25.38 -32.25
CA GLY A 920 -19.72 -24.93 -32.70
C GLY A 920 -18.59 -25.21 -31.69
N ALA A 921 -18.89 -25.37 -30.40
CA ALA A 921 -17.90 -25.72 -29.38
C ALA A 921 -17.21 -27.09 -29.58
N PHE A 922 -17.76 -27.97 -30.42
CA PHE A 922 -17.19 -29.29 -30.71
C PHE A 922 -16.45 -29.38 -32.06
N LYS A 923 -16.30 -28.26 -32.78
CA LYS A 923 -15.56 -28.24 -34.05
C LYS A 923 -14.21 -27.57 -33.88
N ASP A 924 -13.17 -28.38 -33.92
CA ASP A 924 -11.80 -27.95 -33.64
C ASP A 924 -11.26 -26.97 -34.69
N GLU A 925 -11.71 -27.06 -35.95
CA GLU A 925 -11.21 -26.22 -37.04
C GLU A 925 -11.74 -24.77 -37.06
N ILE A 926 -12.85 -24.45 -36.38
CA ILE A 926 -13.55 -23.16 -36.53
C ILE A 926 -12.64 -21.98 -36.17
N LEU A 927 -11.91 -22.08 -35.06
CA LEU A 927 -11.07 -20.99 -34.58
C LEU A 927 -9.91 -20.70 -35.54
N CYS A 928 -9.28 -21.76 -36.06
CA CYS A 928 -8.20 -21.66 -37.03
C CYS A 928 -8.69 -21.07 -38.36
N GLN A 929 -9.87 -21.50 -38.83
CA GLN A 929 -10.48 -20.95 -40.04
C GLN A 929 -10.80 -19.47 -39.87
N TRP A 930 -11.41 -19.07 -38.74
CA TRP A 930 -11.70 -17.67 -38.44
C TRP A 930 -10.42 -16.82 -38.44
N LEU A 931 -9.34 -17.30 -37.81
CA LEU A 931 -8.06 -16.57 -37.77
C LEU A 931 -7.45 -16.44 -39.18
N ARG A 932 -7.55 -17.50 -39.99
CA ARG A 932 -7.12 -17.49 -41.40
C ARG A 932 -7.91 -16.49 -42.23
N ASP A 933 -9.24 -16.42 -42.05
CA ASP A 933 -10.12 -15.51 -42.78
C ASP A 933 -9.85 -14.03 -42.45
N LYS A 934 -9.27 -13.74 -41.27
CA LYS A 934 -8.84 -12.39 -40.86
C LYS A 934 -7.47 -11.98 -41.40
N CYS A 935 -6.69 -12.94 -41.91
CA CYS A 935 -5.34 -12.69 -42.38
C CYS A 935 -5.31 -12.47 -43.89
N VAL A 936 -4.75 -11.33 -44.32
CA VAL A 936 -4.64 -10.96 -45.74
C VAL A 936 -3.63 -11.78 -46.55
N SER A 937 -2.69 -12.47 -45.87
CA SER A 937 -1.65 -13.29 -46.49
C SER A 937 -1.27 -14.47 -45.59
N GLU A 938 -0.66 -15.50 -46.18
CA GLU A 938 -0.16 -16.66 -45.41
C GLU A 938 0.93 -16.25 -44.41
N ASP A 939 1.80 -15.29 -44.75
CA ASP A 939 2.81 -14.77 -43.82
C ASP A 939 2.17 -14.09 -42.60
N LYS A 940 1.09 -13.32 -42.80
CA LYS A 940 0.32 -12.69 -41.71
C LYS A 940 -0.40 -13.75 -40.88
N PHE A 941 -0.93 -14.80 -41.51
CA PHE A 941 -1.52 -15.93 -40.81
C PHE A 941 -0.49 -16.64 -39.94
N GLN A 942 0.70 -16.92 -40.45
CA GLN A 942 1.76 -17.55 -39.67
C GLN A 942 2.21 -16.69 -38.48
N GLN A 943 2.30 -15.36 -38.66
CA GLN A 943 2.54 -14.43 -37.56
C GLN A 943 1.41 -14.45 -36.52
N ALA A 944 0.15 -14.54 -36.97
CA ALA A 944 -0.99 -14.61 -36.07
C ALA A 944 -1.03 -15.93 -35.27
N VAL A 945 -0.71 -17.06 -35.90
CA VAL A 945 -0.54 -18.37 -35.23
C VAL A 945 0.60 -18.32 -34.22
N GLU A 946 1.71 -17.66 -34.55
CA GLU A 946 2.82 -17.49 -33.62
C GLU A 946 2.44 -16.60 -32.42
N ARG A 947 1.73 -15.48 -32.64
CA ARG A 947 1.19 -14.66 -31.53
C ARG A 947 0.21 -15.46 -30.67
N PHE A 948 -0.64 -16.28 -31.29
CA PHE A 948 -1.55 -17.17 -30.58
C PHE A 948 -0.79 -18.15 -29.70
N LEU A 949 0.28 -18.75 -30.21
CA LEU A 949 1.12 -19.69 -29.46
C LEU A 949 1.73 -19.02 -28.21
N TYR A 950 2.34 -17.85 -28.36
CA TYR A 950 2.98 -17.14 -27.24
C TYR A 950 1.95 -16.66 -26.21
N SER A 951 0.88 -15.99 -26.66
CA SER A 951 -0.18 -15.50 -25.78
C SER A 951 -0.93 -16.63 -25.08
N CYS A 952 -1.23 -17.72 -25.77
CA CYS A 952 -1.80 -18.92 -25.17
C CYS A 952 -0.86 -19.51 -24.11
N GLY A 953 0.44 -19.68 -24.42
CA GLY A 953 1.41 -20.19 -23.45
C GLY A 953 1.54 -19.32 -22.20
N GLY A 954 1.61 -17.99 -22.38
CA GLY A 954 1.64 -17.02 -21.29
C GLY A 954 0.38 -17.07 -20.41
N TYR A 955 -0.82 -17.05 -21.00
CA TYR A 955 -2.07 -17.15 -20.24
C TYR A 955 -2.27 -18.54 -19.60
N CYS A 956 -1.83 -19.64 -20.22
CA CYS A 956 -1.86 -20.97 -19.61
C CYS A 956 -1.02 -20.99 -18.32
N VAL A 957 0.23 -20.51 -18.38
CA VAL A 957 1.11 -20.45 -17.21
C VAL A 957 0.58 -19.47 -16.16
N ALA A 958 0.16 -18.27 -16.56
CA ALA A 958 -0.36 -17.26 -15.63
C ALA A 958 -1.63 -17.78 -14.92
N THR A 959 -2.62 -18.28 -15.65
CA THR A 959 -3.87 -18.77 -15.05
C THR A 959 -3.67 -19.99 -14.17
N TYR A 960 -2.68 -20.84 -14.50
CA TYR A 960 -2.28 -21.96 -13.65
C TYR A 960 -1.65 -21.48 -12.34
N VAL A 961 -0.64 -20.61 -12.39
CA VAL A 961 0.04 -20.09 -11.18
C VAL A 961 -0.93 -19.30 -10.29
N LEU A 962 -1.86 -18.58 -10.92
CA LEU A 962 -2.86 -17.75 -10.23
C LEU A 962 -4.14 -18.48 -9.84
N GLY A 963 -4.30 -19.75 -10.24
CA GLY A 963 -5.50 -20.54 -9.99
C GLY A 963 -6.78 -19.86 -10.44
N ILE A 964 -6.72 -19.19 -11.60
CA ILE A 964 -7.86 -18.44 -12.14
C ILE A 964 -8.89 -19.42 -12.69
N GLY A 965 -10.06 -19.43 -12.06
CA GLY A 965 -11.13 -20.35 -12.38
C GLY A 965 -12.26 -19.78 -13.25
N ASP A 966 -13.30 -20.58 -13.46
CA ASP A 966 -14.51 -20.24 -14.25
C ASP A 966 -14.14 -19.79 -15.68
N ARG A 967 -13.12 -20.45 -16.27
CA ARG A 967 -12.63 -20.16 -17.62
C ARG A 967 -13.48 -20.90 -18.66
N HIS A 968 -14.34 -20.15 -19.33
CA HIS A 968 -15.18 -20.62 -20.42
C HIS A 968 -14.99 -19.77 -21.68
N ASN A 969 -15.48 -20.24 -22.83
CA ASN A 969 -15.33 -19.60 -24.13
C ASN A 969 -15.91 -18.17 -24.24
N ASP A 970 -16.83 -17.75 -23.36
CA ASP A 970 -17.25 -16.34 -23.25
C ASP A 970 -16.23 -15.43 -22.51
N ASN A 971 -15.37 -16.00 -21.66
CA ASN A 971 -14.37 -15.27 -20.86
C ASN A 971 -12.95 -15.35 -21.46
N ILE A 972 -12.84 -15.87 -22.67
CA ILE A 972 -11.60 -15.93 -23.45
C ILE A 972 -11.87 -15.24 -24.77
N MET A 973 -10.98 -14.31 -25.13
CA MET A 973 -11.07 -13.51 -26.34
C MET A 973 -9.81 -13.69 -27.18
N ILE A 974 -9.95 -13.49 -28.48
CA ILE A 974 -8.85 -13.46 -29.43
C ILE A 974 -8.97 -12.22 -30.31
N THR A 975 -7.84 -11.57 -30.58
CA THR A 975 -7.75 -10.47 -31.53
C THR A 975 -7.61 -10.99 -32.97
N GLU A 976 -7.98 -10.20 -33.97
CA GLU A 976 -7.73 -10.51 -35.39
C GLU A 976 -6.24 -10.71 -35.71
N SER A 977 -5.35 -10.16 -34.87
CA SER A 977 -3.89 -10.34 -34.97
C SER A 977 -3.35 -11.63 -34.36
N GLY A 978 -4.20 -12.43 -33.70
CA GLY A 978 -3.86 -13.71 -33.07
C GLY A 978 -3.57 -13.67 -31.57
N ASN A 979 -3.56 -12.51 -30.91
CA ASN A 979 -3.37 -12.45 -29.46
C ASN A 979 -4.59 -13.02 -28.72
N LEU A 980 -4.39 -14.11 -27.96
CA LEU A 980 -5.36 -14.68 -27.02
C LEU A 980 -5.26 -13.94 -25.69
N PHE A 981 -6.39 -13.62 -25.06
CA PHE A 981 -6.40 -13.05 -23.73
C PHE A 981 -7.65 -13.43 -22.93
N HIS A 982 -7.52 -13.42 -21.61
CA HIS A 982 -8.57 -13.76 -20.68
C HIS A 982 -9.23 -12.49 -20.14
N ILE A 983 -10.53 -12.52 -19.89
CA ILE A 983 -11.31 -11.42 -19.29
C ILE A 983 -12.13 -11.92 -18.10
N ASP A 984 -12.66 -11.00 -17.30
CA ASP A 984 -13.55 -11.27 -16.15
C ASP A 984 -12.90 -12.22 -15.13
N PHE A 985 -12.06 -11.69 -14.24
CA PHE A 985 -11.24 -12.50 -13.32
C PHE A 985 -11.95 -12.82 -11.99
N GLY A 986 -13.25 -13.09 -12.09
CA GLY A 986 -14.13 -13.25 -10.94
C GLY A 986 -13.77 -14.37 -9.98
N HIS A 987 -12.94 -15.37 -10.32
CA HIS A 987 -12.57 -16.50 -9.46
C HIS A 987 -11.07 -16.81 -9.53
N ILE A 988 -10.38 -16.87 -8.38
CA ILE A 988 -8.91 -16.95 -8.30
C ILE A 988 -8.42 -17.85 -7.15
N LEU A 989 -7.14 -18.25 -7.19
CA LEU A 989 -6.43 -19.07 -6.19
C LEU A 989 -7.15 -20.37 -5.79
N GLY A 990 -7.79 -21.04 -6.75
CA GLY A 990 -8.40 -22.34 -6.48
C GLY A 990 -9.80 -22.30 -5.83
N ASN A 991 -10.37 -21.11 -5.61
CA ASN A 991 -11.73 -20.93 -5.10
C ASN A 991 -12.79 -21.22 -6.18
N TYR A 992 -12.86 -22.49 -6.58
CA TYR A 992 -13.72 -22.97 -7.66
C TYR A 992 -15.17 -23.16 -7.22
N LYS A 993 -16.12 -22.84 -8.10
CA LYS A 993 -17.53 -23.17 -7.88
C LYS A 993 -17.71 -24.69 -7.93
N SER A 994 -18.19 -25.28 -6.84
CA SER A 994 -18.68 -26.67 -6.83
C SER A 994 -20.14 -26.72 -7.30
N PHE A 995 -20.50 -27.76 -8.06
CA PHE A 995 -21.90 -28.06 -8.37
C PHE A 995 -22.20 -29.47 -7.88
N MET A 996 -23.20 -29.60 -6.99
CA MET A 996 -23.57 -30.87 -6.35
C MET A 996 -22.39 -31.60 -5.68
N GLY A 997 -21.40 -30.88 -5.15
CA GLY A 997 -20.23 -31.46 -4.47
C GLY A 997 -19.10 -31.93 -5.40
N ILE A 998 -19.22 -31.75 -6.72
CA ILE A 998 -18.15 -32.05 -7.70
C ILE A 998 -17.51 -30.72 -8.14
N SER A 999 -16.18 -30.67 -8.15
CA SER A 999 -15.42 -29.53 -8.70
C SER A 999 -15.70 -29.40 -10.20
N LYS A 1000 -15.95 -28.17 -10.66
CA LYS A 1000 -16.17 -27.90 -12.10
C LYS A 1000 -14.89 -27.85 -12.92
N GLU A 1001 -13.73 -27.79 -12.26
CA GLU A 1001 -12.43 -27.66 -12.94
C GLU A 1001 -11.79 -29.04 -13.07
N TRP A 1002 -11.93 -29.60 -14.27
CA TRP A 1002 -11.42 -30.94 -14.62
C TRP A 1002 -9.96 -30.91 -15.10
N VAL A 1003 -9.45 -29.72 -15.41
CA VAL A 1003 -8.12 -29.45 -15.98
C VAL A 1003 -7.44 -28.32 -15.21
N PRO A 1004 -6.09 -28.31 -15.13
CA PRO A 1004 -5.33 -27.28 -14.42
C PRO A 1004 -5.36 -25.89 -15.08
N PHE A 1005 -5.56 -25.83 -16.40
CA PHE A 1005 -5.81 -24.60 -17.16
C PHE A 1005 -6.48 -24.94 -18.49
N VAL A 1006 -6.96 -23.93 -19.22
CA VAL A 1006 -7.67 -24.14 -20.50
C VAL A 1006 -6.68 -24.36 -21.63
N LEU A 1007 -6.65 -25.58 -22.15
CA LEU A 1007 -6.02 -25.94 -23.42
C LEU A 1007 -6.93 -26.95 -24.14
N THR A 1008 -7.78 -26.43 -25.02
CA THR A 1008 -8.84 -27.18 -25.70
C THR A 1008 -8.40 -27.69 -27.07
N PRO A 1009 -9.11 -28.70 -27.65
CA PRO A 1009 -8.78 -29.23 -28.97
C PRO A 1009 -8.76 -28.20 -30.10
N ASP A 1010 -9.62 -27.18 -30.06
CA ASP A 1010 -9.60 -26.05 -30.99
C ASP A 1010 -8.32 -25.21 -30.89
N PHE A 1011 -7.77 -25.03 -29.69
CA PHE A 1011 -6.48 -24.33 -29.50
C PHE A 1011 -5.31 -25.16 -30.03
N LEU A 1012 -5.33 -26.47 -29.79
CA LEU A 1012 -4.34 -27.40 -30.32
C LEU A 1012 -4.38 -27.44 -31.86
N TYR A 1013 -5.57 -27.33 -32.45
CA TYR A 1013 -5.74 -27.30 -33.90
C TYR A 1013 -5.11 -26.06 -34.54
N VAL A 1014 -5.21 -24.89 -33.91
CA VAL A 1014 -4.50 -23.66 -34.35
C VAL A 1014 -2.98 -23.88 -34.36
N MET A 1015 -2.46 -24.68 -33.41
CA MET A 1015 -1.05 -25.07 -33.34
C MET A 1015 -0.71 -26.28 -34.25
N GLY A 1016 -1.58 -26.63 -35.21
CA GLY A 1016 -1.35 -27.72 -36.16
C GLY A 1016 -1.36 -29.11 -35.53
N THR A 1017 -1.95 -29.28 -34.34
CA THR A 1017 -2.08 -30.56 -33.65
C THR A 1017 -3.51 -31.08 -33.74
N SER A 1018 -3.67 -32.30 -34.26
CA SER A 1018 -4.95 -33.03 -34.25
C SER A 1018 -4.77 -34.40 -33.60
N GLY A 1019 -5.59 -34.70 -32.58
CA GLY A 1019 -5.47 -35.89 -31.75
C GLY A 1019 -4.15 -35.96 -30.96
N LYS A 1020 -3.58 -37.16 -30.82
CA LYS A 1020 -2.32 -37.39 -30.07
C LYS A 1020 -1.03 -37.13 -30.87
N LYS A 1021 -1.10 -36.65 -32.12
CA LYS A 1021 0.10 -36.32 -32.92
C LYS A 1021 0.74 -35.04 -32.41
N SER A 1022 2.07 -35.00 -32.28
CA SER A 1022 2.81 -33.78 -31.92
C SER A 1022 3.11 -32.97 -33.19
N SER A 1023 3.11 -31.64 -33.09
CA SER A 1023 3.53 -30.71 -34.15
C SER A 1023 4.75 -29.88 -33.70
N PRO A 1024 5.57 -29.32 -34.62
CA PRO A 1024 6.65 -28.41 -34.26
C PRO A 1024 6.18 -27.19 -33.47
N HIS A 1025 5.01 -26.64 -33.83
CA HIS A 1025 4.38 -25.55 -33.07
C HIS A 1025 3.99 -25.98 -31.66
N PHE A 1026 3.47 -27.18 -31.47
CA PHE A 1026 3.12 -27.67 -30.14
C PHE A 1026 4.37 -27.91 -29.26
N GLN A 1027 5.48 -28.40 -29.85
CA GLN A 1027 6.75 -28.50 -29.12
C GLN A 1027 7.27 -27.12 -28.71
N LYS A 1028 7.22 -26.14 -29.62
CA LYS A 1028 7.55 -24.75 -29.32
C LYS A 1028 6.64 -24.17 -28.21
N PHE A 1029 5.35 -24.48 -28.23
CA PHE A 1029 4.42 -24.11 -27.16
C PHE A 1029 4.83 -24.71 -25.81
N GLN A 1030 5.18 -25.99 -25.76
CA GLN A 1030 5.65 -26.64 -24.53
C GLN A 1030 6.93 -25.96 -23.99
N ASP A 1031 7.90 -25.68 -24.87
CA ASP A 1031 9.13 -24.98 -24.50
C ASP A 1031 8.87 -23.58 -23.95
N VAL A 1032 7.95 -22.83 -24.60
CA VAL A 1032 7.54 -21.49 -24.14
C VAL A 1032 6.90 -21.56 -22.76
N CYS A 1033 5.97 -22.49 -22.53
CA CYS A 1033 5.34 -22.69 -21.23
C CYS A 1033 6.35 -23.04 -20.13
N VAL A 1034 7.30 -23.95 -20.42
CA VAL A 1034 8.34 -24.34 -19.46
C VAL A 1034 9.23 -23.15 -19.11
N LYS A 1035 9.71 -22.40 -20.11
CA LYS A 1035 10.55 -21.22 -19.88
C LYS A 1035 9.81 -20.15 -19.07
N ALA A 1036 8.56 -19.87 -19.42
CA ALA A 1036 7.71 -18.92 -18.72
C ALA A 1036 7.48 -19.32 -17.26
N TYR A 1037 7.20 -20.60 -17.01
CA TYR A 1037 6.98 -21.12 -15.66
C TYR A 1037 8.24 -21.08 -14.79
N LEU A 1038 9.39 -21.51 -15.34
CA LEU A 1038 10.66 -21.46 -14.62
C LEU A 1038 11.08 -20.01 -14.29
N ALA A 1039 10.87 -19.07 -15.22
CA ALA A 1039 11.09 -17.65 -14.97
C ALA A 1039 10.24 -17.15 -13.78
N LEU A 1040 8.95 -17.49 -13.72
CA LEU A 1040 8.12 -17.15 -12.55
C LEU A 1040 8.62 -17.80 -11.26
N ARG A 1041 9.13 -19.04 -11.32
CA ARG A 1041 9.70 -19.73 -10.15
C ARG A 1041 10.95 -19.05 -9.61
N HIS A 1042 11.81 -18.48 -10.46
CA HIS A 1042 12.96 -17.68 -10.02
C HIS A 1042 12.54 -16.44 -9.20
N HIS A 1043 11.30 -15.98 -9.39
CA HIS A 1043 10.70 -14.85 -8.68
C HIS A 1043 9.60 -15.26 -7.68
N THR A 1044 9.63 -16.51 -7.19
CA THR A 1044 8.62 -17.07 -6.25
C THR A 1044 8.35 -16.16 -5.04
N ASN A 1045 9.41 -15.65 -4.39
CA ASN A 1045 9.26 -14.83 -3.18
C ASN A 1045 8.47 -13.54 -3.46
N LEU A 1046 8.73 -12.88 -4.59
CA LEU A 1046 7.99 -11.69 -5.00
C LEU A 1046 6.51 -12.02 -5.19
N LEU A 1047 6.19 -13.06 -5.96
CA LEU A 1047 4.80 -13.47 -6.20
C LEU A 1047 4.09 -13.80 -4.88
N ILE A 1048 4.69 -14.61 -4.02
CA ILE A 1048 4.14 -14.95 -2.70
C ILE A 1048 3.82 -13.69 -1.88
N ILE A 1049 4.72 -12.71 -1.84
CA ILE A 1049 4.52 -11.46 -1.08
C ILE A 1049 3.44 -10.58 -1.68
N LEU A 1050 3.42 -10.42 -3.01
CA LEU A 1050 2.37 -9.66 -3.67
C LEU A 1050 0.99 -10.26 -3.35
N PHE A 1051 0.85 -11.58 -3.41
CA PHE A 1051 -0.42 -12.24 -3.09
C PHE A 1051 -0.75 -12.21 -1.60
N SER A 1052 0.23 -12.42 -0.71
CA SER A 1052 -0.01 -12.39 0.73
C SER A 1052 -0.53 -11.02 1.18
N MET A 1053 0.07 -9.94 0.68
CA MET A 1053 -0.37 -8.58 0.96
C MET A 1053 -1.80 -8.31 0.46
N MET A 1054 -2.18 -8.92 -0.66
CA MET A 1054 -3.50 -8.78 -1.26
C MET A 1054 -4.59 -9.64 -0.62
N LEU A 1055 -4.26 -10.84 -0.14
CA LEU A 1055 -5.21 -11.65 0.65
C LEU A 1055 -5.77 -10.87 1.83
N MET A 1056 -4.89 -10.09 2.42
CA MET A 1056 -5.23 -9.36 3.60
C MET A 1056 -6.09 -8.13 3.29
N THR A 1057 -6.29 -7.66 2.06
CA THR A 1057 -6.93 -6.35 1.86
C THR A 1057 -8.45 -6.35 1.76
N GLY A 1058 -9.09 -7.46 2.14
CA GLY A 1058 -10.55 -7.57 2.24
C GLY A 1058 -11.26 -7.88 0.91
N MET A 1059 -10.57 -8.51 -0.04
CA MET A 1059 -11.20 -9.00 -1.27
C MET A 1059 -12.02 -10.28 -0.97
N PRO A 1060 -13.31 -10.36 -1.36
CA PRO A 1060 -14.21 -11.44 -0.93
C PRO A 1060 -13.78 -12.88 -1.24
N GLN A 1061 -12.87 -13.09 -2.20
CA GLN A 1061 -12.44 -14.41 -2.67
C GLN A 1061 -10.99 -14.77 -2.28
N LEU A 1062 -10.39 -13.95 -1.44
CA LEU A 1062 -9.00 -14.07 -1.00
C LEU A 1062 -8.99 -13.92 0.51
N THR A 1063 -9.21 -15.00 1.25
CA THR A 1063 -9.61 -14.90 2.66
C THR A 1063 -8.81 -15.77 3.63
N SER A 1064 -8.04 -16.72 3.11
CA SER A 1064 -7.49 -17.82 3.90
C SER A 1064 -5.99 -18.03 3.64
N LYS A 1065 -5.28 -18.63 4.60
CA LYS A 1065 -3.85 -18.95 4.43
C LYS A 1065 -3.66 -20.04 3.38
N GLU A 1066 -4.66 -20.91 3.26
CA GLU A 1066 -4.81 -21.97 2.27
C GLU A 1066 -4.80 -21.42 0.84
N ASP A 1067 -5.34 -20.20 0.61
CA ASP A 1067 -5.29 -19.54 -0.70
C ASP A 1067 -3.85 -19.17 -1.13
N ILE A 1068 -2.96 -18.81 -0.19
CA ILE A 1068 -1.54 -18.53 -0.52
C ILE A 1068 -0.76 -19.82 -0.74
N GLU A 1069 -1.13 -20.87 0.00
CA GLU A 1069 -0.51 -22.19 -0.12
C GLU A 1069 -0.65 -22.75 -1.54
N TYR A 1070 -1.76 -22.46 -2.21
CA TYR A 1070 -1.97 -22.78 -3.63
C TYR A 1070 -0.79 -22.32 -4.52
N ILE A 1071 -0.30 -21.09 -4.34
CA ILE A 1071 0.79 -20.56 -5.16
C ILE A 1071 2.08 -21.33 -4.91
N ARG A 1072 2.32 -21.74 -3.66
CA ARG A 1072 3.49 -22.53 -3.27
C ARG A 1072 3.46 -23.90 -3.93
N GLU A 1073 2.29 -24.53 -3.98
CA GLU A 1073 2.06 -25.80 -4.68
C GLU A 1073 2.19 -25.64 -6.20
N ALA A 1074 1.55 -24.62 -6.78
CA ALA A 1074 1.57 -24.35 -8.21
C ALA A 1074 2.97 -24.06 -8.73
N LEU A 1075 3.79 -23.31 -7.98
CA LEU A 1075 5.20 -23.03 -8.30
C LEU A 1075 6.16 -24.15 -7.85
N THR A 1076 5.64 -25.27 -7.32
CA THR A 1076 6.43 -26.42 -6.87
C THR A 1076 7.63 -26.02 -5.99
N VAL A 1077 7.38 -25.15 -5.02
CA VAL A 1077 8.43 -24.63 -4.12
C VAL A 1077 9.03 -25.78 -3.33
N GLY A 1078 10.36 -25.80 -3.23
CA GLY A 1078 11.13 -26.88 -2.59
C GLY A 1078 11.45 -28.07 -3.50
N ARG A 1079 10.92 -28.12 -4.73
CA ARG A 1079 11.32 -29.10 -5.76
C ARG A 1079 12.44 -28.55 -6.65
N SER A 1080 13.23 -29.46 -7.23
CA SER A 1080 14.26 -29.10 -8.22
C SER A 1080 13.64 -28.55 -9.51
N GLU A 1081 14.41 -27.81 -10.32
CA GLU A 1081 13.92 -27.29 -11.61
C GLU A 1081 13.50 -28.41 -12.57
N ASP A 1082 14.23 -29.53 -12.61
CA ASP A 1082 13.89 -30.68 -13.44
C ASP A 1082 12.55 -31.33 -13.03
N GLU A 1083 12.26 -31.38 -11.73
CA GLU A 1083 10.98 -31.87 -11.21
C GLU A 1083 9.84 -30.89 -11.50
N ALA A 1084 10.10 -29.58 -11.39
CA ALA A 1084 9.15 -28.54 -11.69
C ALA A 1084 8.78 -28.51 -13.18
N GLN A 1085 9.77 -28.65 -14.07
CA GLN A 1085 9.56 -28.78 -15.50
C GLN A 1085 8.71 -30.00 -15.85
N ARG A 1086 9.06 -31.18 -15.30
CA ARG A 1086 8.26 -32.41 -15.51
C ARG A 1086 6.84 -32.24 -15.03
N HIS A 1087 6.65 -31.66 -13.84
CA HIS A 1087 5.32 -31.39 -13.29
C HIS A 1087 4.46 -30.53 -14.21
N LEU A 1088 5.01 -29.45 -14.78
CA LEU A 1088 4.26 -28.60 -15.72
C LEU A 1088 3.92 -29.35 -17.03
N LEU A 1089 4.86 -30.13 -17.57
CA LEU A 1089 4.61 -30.94 -18.77
C LEU A 1089 3.50 -31.98 -18.52
N ASP A 1090 3.45 -32.57 -17.33
CA ASP A 1090 2.37 -33.45 -16.92
C ASP A 1090 1.02 -32.71 -16.86
N GLN A 1091 1.00 -31.46 -16.35
CA GLN A 1091 -0.21 -30.63 -16.38
C GLN A 1091 -0.69 -30.34 -17.82
N ILE A 1092 0.22 -30.06 -18.75
CA ILE A 1092 -0.10 -29.84 -20.17
C ILE A 1092 -0.72 -31.11 -20.78
N GLU A 1093 -0.16 -32.29 -20.51
CA GLU A 1093 -0.70 -33.54 -21.06
C GLU A 1093 -2.06 -33.88 -20.44
N ILE A 1094 -2.29 -33.61 -19.15
CA ILE A 1094 -3.62 -33.72 -18.52
C ILE A 1094 -4.66 -32.86 -19.26
N CYS A 1095 -4.32 -31.60 -19.58
CA CYS A 1095 -5.21 -30.73 -20.35
C CYS A 1095 -5.52 -31.30 -21.72
N ARG A 1096 -4.50 -31.85 -22.41
CA ARG A 1096 -4.66 -32.46 -23.72
C ARG A 1096 -5.57 -33.69 -23.70
N GLU A 1097 -5.43 -34.56 -22.69
CA GLU A 1097 -6.26 -35.77 -22.56
C GLU A 1097 -7.71 -35.44 -22.18
N LYS A 1098 -7.92 -34.41 -21.36
CA LYS A 1098 -9.25 -34.01 -20.85
C LYS A 1098 -9.88 -32.83 -21.59
N GLY A 1099 -9.25 -32.29 -22.63
CA GLY A 1099 -9.69 -31.07 -23.31
C GLY A 1099 -11.12 -31.13 -23.87
N TRP A 1100 -11.58 -32.32 -24.30
CA TRP A 1100 -12.95 -32.54 -24.75
C TRP A 1100 -14.00 -32.37 -23.62
N MET A 1101 -13.63 -32.64 -22.36
CA MET A 1101 -14.52 -32.42 -21.20
C MET A 1101 -14.77 -30.91 -20.99
N VAL A 1102 -13.77 -30.08 -21.30
CA VAL A 1102 -13.88 -28.62 -21.26
C VAL A 1102 -14.83 -28.12 -22.36
N GLN A 1103 -14.72 -28.66 -23.57
CA GLN A 1103 -15.66 -28.36 -24.66
C GLN A 1103 -17.12 -28.74 -24.33
N ILE A 1104 -17.34 -29.86 -23.60
CA ILE A 1104 -18.68 -30.20 -23.10
C ILE A 1104 -19.19 -29.13 -22.12
N ASN A 1105 -18.35 -28.68 -21.19
CA ASN A 1105 -18.71 -27.58 -20.30
C ASN A 1105 -19.06 -26.31 -21.10
N TRP A 1106 -18.25 -25.96 -22.10
CA TRP A 1106 -18.52 -24.81 -22.98
C TRP A 1106 -19.84 -24.95 -23.73
N PHE A 1107 -20.14 -26.12 -24.27
CA PHE A 1107 -21.43 -26.41 -24.91
C PHE A 1107 -22.60 -26.26 -23.95
N VAL A 1108 -22.48 -26.79 -22.73
CA VAL A 1108 -23.49 -26.67 -21.68
C VAL A 1108 -23.72 -25.20 -21.32
N HIS A 1109 -22.65 -24.40 -21.24
CA HIS A 1109 -22.76 -22.95 -21.05
C HIS A 1109 -23.48 -22.26 -22.21
N LEU A 1110 -23.13 -22.57 -23.46
CA LEU A 1110 -23.74 -22.02 -24.68
C LEU A 1110 -25.23 -22.37 -24.83
N VAL A 1111 -25.64 -23.59 -24.50
CA VAL A 1111 -27.00 -24.10 -24.73
C VAL A 1111 -27.95 -23.78 -23.59
N LEU A 1112 -27.51 -23.98 -22.35
CA LEU A 1112 -28.39 -23.80 -21.20
C LEU A 1112 -28.37 -22.35 -20.68
N GLY A 1113 -27.49 -21.50 -21.21
CA GLY A 1113 -27.29 -20.12 -20.77
C GLY A 1113 -27.29 -20.03 -19.25
N ILE A 1114 -26.64 -21.00 -18.57
CA ILE A 1114 -27.04 -21.35 -17.21
C ILE A 1114 -26.96 -20.10 -16.36
N LYS A 1115 -28.16 -19.65 -15.94
CA LYS A 1115 -28.43 -18.62 -14.94
C LYS A 1115 -27.85 -19.09 -13.59
N GLN A 1116 -26.54 -19.19 -13.45
CA GLN A 1116 -25.88 -19.63 -12.22
C GLN A 1116 -25.71 -18.45 -11.29
N GLY A 1117 -26.75 -18.22 -10.51
CA GLY A 1117 -26.74 -17.36 -9.33
C GLY A 1117 -27.99 -17.52 -8.49
N VAL A 1118 -28.71 -18.63 -8.63
CA VAL A 1118 -29.80 -18.98 -7.72
C VAL A 1118 -29.16 -19.60 -6.47
N GLU A 1119 -28.70 -18.76 -5.55
CA GLU A 1119 -28.91 -19.11 -4.14
C GLU A 1119 -30.44 -19.22 -4.03
N LYS A 1120 -30.96 -20.46 -4.05
CA LYS A 1120 -32.29 -20.69 -3.51
C LYS A 1120 -32.17 -20.21 -2.06
N ARG A 1121 -32.76 -19.06 -1.75
CA ARG A 1121 -33.19 -18.76 -0.39
C ARG A 1121 -34.08 -19.95 -0.01
N SER A 1122 -33.50 -20.92 0.69
CA SER A 1122 -34.31 -21.78 1.53
C SER A 1122 -34.91 -20.83 2.55
N THR A 1123 -36.23 -20.72 2.49
CA THR A 1123 -37.07 -20.07 3.50
C THR A 1123 -36.66 -20.44 4.91
#